data_AF-A0A0H2Y8L8-F1
#
_entry.id   AF-A0A0H2Y8L8-F1
#
_cell.length_a   1.000
_cell.length_b   1.000
_cell.length_c   1.000
_cell.angle_alpha   90.00
_cell.angle_beta   90.00
_cell.angle_gamma   90.00
#
_symmetry.space_group_name_H-M   'P 1'
#
loop_
_entity.id
_entity.type
_entity.pdbx_description
1 polymer ?
#
loop_
_entity_poly.entity_id
_entity_poly.type
_entity_poly.pdbx_seq_one_letter_code
_entity_poly.pdbx_strand_id
1 'polypeptide(L)'
;MSSRFNTRLSSPSLSLFVSSRARIALFDPFLFCRQTMFTLVIIVLLLFSSTFVFGISAFASGINVDVPTRSEVQSQLDLLSKQKILSPAEKLAQQDLTQTLEYLDTIERTKQEANQLKQQLAQAPAKLRQATEGLEALKSSSADTMTKESLANYSLRQLESRLNETLDNLQSAQEDLSAYNSQLIALQTQPERVQSAMYSASMRLMQIRNQLNGLTPNQESLRPTQQQELLAEQVMLNGQLDLERKNLEANTTLQDLLQKQRDYTTAHINQLERYVQLLQEVVSGKRLILSEKTVKEAQAQTDGSDIQNDPLISRELAINKELSERLINATKEGNTLVQQNIRVKNWLDRALQSERNLKEQITVLRGSLLLSRILYQQQLNLPASGLITNMGPRIADLRLEQFEINQQRDKLFQGDDYIQTLMESSKEKVDPNVEDALGQIVDIRRELLDQLNKQLGNQLTLAINLQINQQQLLSVNESLQHTLTQQIFWVSSNKPMDWSWLKALPGAIKTELSNFQVTLSLGDALAGLLKSLVFLIPMLVVAVVIRSRYHMINTYLDQLAADIGQLKRDSQMHTPKAILLTVLKILPNVLLILGIGYWCLRSDFNLSGLLWSFFQRLALFWLVFELTYRMLSPGGITERHFMISTDRCAHYRRQIVRLGAALLPVIFWSVLGERSPLRLVDDVIGQIVIVIALALLALFIFPFCRDSWREKDSHAVRLCQRRMKSDPLISPPTAQY
;
A
#
# COMPACT_ATOMS: atom_id res chain seq x y z
N MET A 1 45.89 47.25 23.47
CA MET A 1 46.99 46.42 22.91
C MET A 1 46.74 46.29 21.40
N SER A 2 46.98 47.33 20.61
CA SER A 2 48.25 47.68 19.91
C SER A 2 48.62 46.64 18.84
N SER A 3 48.19 46.82 17.59
CA SER A 3 48.81 47.64 16.51
C SER A 3 50.00 46.91 15.84
N ARG A 4 50.26 46.98 14.53
CA ARG A 4 50.30 48.12 13.57
C ARG A 4 50.12 47.55 12.14
N PHE A 5 49.35 48.14 11.22
CA PHE A 5 49.65 49.34 10.41
C PHE A 5 51.06 49.33 9.76
N ASN A 6 51.19 49.36 8.43
CA ASN A 6 51.08 50.61 7.68
C ASN A 6 51.22 50.44 6.16
N THR A 7 50.52 51.34 5.49
CA THR A 7 50.54 51.73 4.08
C THR A 7 51.70 52.69 3.75
N ARG A 8 52.07 52.80 2.46
CA ARG A 8 52.36 54.02 1.65
C ARG A 8 53.12 53.62 0.37
N LEU A 9 52.62 53.88 -0.85
CA LEU A 9 52.57 55.14 -1.63
C LEU A 9 53.95 55.72 -2.00
N SER A 10 54.24 55.76 -3.31
CA SER A 10 54.69 56.92 -4.14
C SER A 10 55.92 56.67 -5.06
N SER A 11 55.64 56.49 -6.37
CA SER A 11 56.20 57.16 -7.57
C SER A 11 57.75 57.31 -7.77
N PRO A 12 58.25 57.92 -8.88
CA PRO A 12 58.65 57.26 -10.13
C PRO A 12 60.12 57.56 -10.54
N SER A 13 60.49 57.32 -11.82
CA SER A 13 61.73 57.74 -12.53
C SER A 13 62.89 56.71 -12.53
N LEU A 14 63.19 56.08 -13.68
CA LEU A 14 64.07 56.50 -14.80
C LEU A 14 65.52 56.01 -14.64
N SER A 15 65.88 54.97 -15.41
CA SER A 15 67.15 54.78 -16.18
C SER A 15 67.25 53.30 -16.57
N LEU A 16 67.15 52.94 -17.86
CA LEU A 16 68.27 52.82 -18.82
C LEU A 16 69.32 51.82 -18.27
N PHE A 17 69.61 50.66 -18.88
CA PHE A 17 69.93 50.47 -20.29
C PHE A 17 70.14 48.96 -20.61
N VAL A 18 69.90 48.57 -21.87
CA VAL A 18 70.44 47.42 -22.63
C VAL A 18 69.94 45.99 -22.27
N SER A 19 69.03 45.45 -23.10
CA SER A 19 69.49 44.63 -24.24
C SER A 19 68.36 44.34 -25.23
N SER A 20 68.72 44.51 -26.50
CA SER A 20 67.92 44.34 -27.69
C SER A 20 67.61 42.87 -27.95
N ARG A 21 66.33 42.55 -28.19
CA ARG A 21 65.91 41.62 -29.25
C ARG A 21 64.48 41.90 -29.66
N ALA A 22 64.34 42.53 -30.83
CA ALA A 22 63.09 42.80 -31.50
C ALA A 22 62.34 41.49 -31.82
N ARG A 23 61.05 41.44 -31.45
CA ARG A 23 60.03 40.73 -32.24
C ARG A 23 58.83 41.65 -32.39
N ILE A 24 58.49 41.84 -33.65
CA ILE A 24 57.40 42.63 -34.20
C ILE A 24 56.07 42.09 -33.67
N ALA A 25 55.30 42.91 -32.95
CA ALA A 25 53.93 42.61 -32.57
C ALA A 25 53.00 42.94 -33.74
N LEU A 26 52.58 41.91 -34.47
CA LEU A 26 51.46 42.00 -35.41
C LEU A 26 50.18 42.24 -34.61
N PHE A 27 49.52 43.38 -34.87
CA PHE A 27 48.16 43.66 -34.44
C PHE A 27 47.24 42.60 -35.02
N ASP A 28 46.59 41.81 -34.16
CA ASP A 28 45.75 40.68 -34.57
C ASP A 28 44.27 41.15 -34.67
N PRO A 29 43.73 41.40 -35.88
CA PRO A 29 42.39 41.97 -36.06
C PRO A 29 41.26 41.02 -35.60
N PHE A 30 41.59 39.75 -35.35
CA PHE A 30 40.64 38.73 -34.89
C PHE A 30 40.22 38.90 -33.42
N LEU A 31 41.09 39.44 -32.55
CA LEU A 31 40.78 39.57 -31.12
C LEU A 31 39.86 40.77 -30.84
N PHE A 32 40.06 41.87 -31.57
CA PHE A 32 39.20 43.06 -31.49
C PHE A 32 37.81 42.78 -32.05
N CYS A 33 37.71 42.05 -33.18
CA CYS A 33 36.43 41.66 -33.77
C CYS A 33 35.63 40.69 -32.89
N ARG A 34 36.32 39.83 -32.12
CA ARG A 34 35.67 38.90 -31.19
C ARG A 34 35.15 39.58 -29.93
N GLN A 35 35.86 40.59 -29.41
CA GLN A 35 35.38 41.38 -28.26
C GLN A 35 34.23 42.32 -28.64
N THR A 36 34.27 42.94 -29.82
CA THR A 36 33.17 43.78 -30.30
C THR A 36 31.92 42.98 -30.64
N MET A 37 32.05 41.77 -31.20
CA MET A 37 30.91 40.87 -31.41
C MET A 37 30.31 40.37 -30.08
N PHE A 38 31.12 40.10 -29.07
CA PHE A 38 30.61 39.65 -27.76
C PHE A 38 29.85 40.76 -27.03
N THR A 39 30.33 42.01 -27.09
CA THR A 39 29.62 43.15 -26.50
C THR A 39 28.34 43.50 -27.29
N LEU A 40 28.35 43.38 -28.62
CA LEU A 40 27.14 43.56 -29.44
C LEU A 40 26.09 42.48 -29.14
N VAL A 41 26.50 41.21 -28.96
CA VAL A 41 25.60 40.12 -28.57
C VAL A 41 25.02 40.34 -27.18
N ILE A 42 25.81 40.83 -26.21
CA ILE A 42 25.32 41.13 -24.85
C ILE A 42 24.36 42.33 -24.86
N ILE A 43 24.62 43.36 -25.66
CA ILE A 43 23.73 44.52 -25.79
C ILE A 43 22.41 44.12 -26.49
N VAL A 44 22.47 43.25 -27.51
CA VAL A 44 21.28 42.69 -28.16
C VAL A 44 20.50 41.78 -27.21
N LEU A 45 21.17 40.97 -26.38
CA LEU A 45 20.53 40.15 -25.34
C LEU A 45 19.90 40.98 -24.22
N LEU A 46 20.54 42.08 -23.81
CA LEU A 46 19.99 43.01 -22.82
C LEU A 46 18.79 43.79 -23.39
N LEU A 47 18.86 44.23 -24.65
CA LEU A 47 17.73 44.87 -25.34
C LEU A 47 16.56 43.89 -25.53
N PHE A 48 16.83 42.62 -25.88
CA PHE A 48 15.80 41.57 -25.94
C PHE A 48 15.22 41.24 -24.55
N SER A 49 16.01 41.28 -23.48
CA SER A 49 15.50 41.05 -22.12
C SER A 49 14.64 42.21 -21.61
N SER A 50 14.96 43.46 -21.98
CA SER A 50 14.16 44.64 -21.62
C SER A 50 12.82 44.70 -22.36
N THR A 51 12.75 44.23 -23.60
CA THR A 51 11.49 44.13 -24.36
C THR A 51 10.65 42.92 -23.93
N PHE A 52 11.27 41.87 -23.38
CA PHE A 52 10.55 40.72 -22.82
C PHE A 52 9.93 41.00 -21.44
N VAL A 53 10.56 41.85 -20.61
CA VAL A 53 10.03 42.20 -19.26
C VAL A 53 9.02 43.35 -19.31
N PHE A 54 9.10 44.28 -20.27
CA PHE A 54 8.09 45.33 -20.44
C PHE A 54 6.98 44.99 -21.46
N GLY A 55 7.10 43.88 -22.19
CA GLY A 55 6.08 43.41 -23.15
C GLY A 55 4.91 42.62 -22.54
N ILE A 56 4.97 42.26 -21.25
CA ILE A 56 3.95 41.40 -20.62
C ILE A 56 2.93 42.20 -19.78
N SER A 57 3.21 43.47 -19.48
CA SER A 57 2.31 44.33 -18.68
C SER A 57 1.21 45.04 -19.49
N ALA A 58 1.18 44.87 -20.82
CA ALA A 58 0.22 45.53 -21.71
C ALA A 58 -0.83 44.56 -22.33
N PHE A 59 -0.88 43.30 -21.90
CA PHE A 59 -1.93 42.33 -22.27
C PHE A 59 -3.03 42.22 -21.21
N ALA A 60 -3.33 43.32 -20.50
CA ALA A 60 -4.44 43.43 -19.56
C ALA A 60 -5.48 44.48 -20.00
N SER A 61 -5.50 44.85 -21.28
CA SER A 61 -6.67 45.47 -21.90
C SER A 61 -7.57 44.34 -22.41
N GLY A 62 -8.68 44.13 -21.70
CA GLY A 62 -9.73 43.20 -22.11
C GLY A 62 -10.14 43.50 -23.55
N ILE A 63 -9.83 42.57 -24.45
CA ILE A 63 -10.50 42.51 -25.74
C ILE A 63 -11.94 42.12 -25.39
N ASN A 64 -12.83 43.11 -25.33
CA ASN A 64 -14.27 42.85 -25.40
C ASN A 64 -14.53 42.32 -26.82
N VAL A 65 -14.29 41.02 -27.00
CA VAL A 65 -14.90 40.26 -28.08
C VAL A 65 -16.38 40.26 -27.75
N ASP A 66 -17.21 40.90 -28.59
CA ASP A 66 -18.67 40.83 -28.49
C ASP A 66 -19.08 39.37 -28.76
N VAL A 67 -19.11 38.56 -27.70
CA VAL A 67 -19.68 37.23 -27.74
C VAL A 67 -21.20 37.39 -27.69
N PRO A 68 -21.96 36.75 -28.60
CA PRO A 68 -23.41 36.87 -28.63
C PRO A 68 -24.02 36.43 -27.30
N THR A 69 -25.06 37.12 -26.85
CA THR A 69 -25.72 36.76 -25.58
C THR A 69 -26.51 35.47 -25.74
N ARG A 70 -26.66 34.69 -24.66
CA ARG A 70 -27.41 33.42 -24.66
C ARG A 70 -28.81 33.57 -25.27
N SER A 71 -29.50 34.67 -24.97
CA SER A 71 -30.81 35.01 -25.52
C SER A 71 -30.79 35.23 -27.02
N GLU A 72 -29.73 35.82 -27.57
CA GLU A 72 -29.58 36.04 -29.01
C GLU A 72 -29.37 34.71 -29.74
N VAL A 73 -28.47 33.84 -29.25
CA VAL A 73 -28.20 32.53 -29.85
C VAL A 73 -29.44 31.61 -29.77
N GLN A 74 -30.17 31.63 -28.65
CA GLN A 74 -31.44 30.90 -28.51
C GLN A 74 -32.51 31.42 -29.47
N SER A 75 -32.63 32.75 -29.63
CA SER A 75 -33.59 33.31 -30.58
C SER A 75 -33.28 32.93 -32.04
N GLN A 76 -32.00 32.83 -32.40
CA GLN A 76 -31.56 32.40 -33.74
C GLN A 76 -31.85 30.91 -33.97
N LEU A 77 -31.65 30.07 -32.95
CA LEU A 77 -32.03 28.66 -32.99
C LEU A 77 -33.55 28.46 -33.09
N ASP A 78 -34.33 29.27 -32.37
CA ASP A 78 -35.81 29.24 -32.41
C ASP A 78 -36.38 29.71 -33.76
N LEU A 79 -35.68 30.60 -34.46
CA LEU A 79 -36.04 31.03 -35.81
C LEU A 79 -35.73 29.93 -36.84
N LEU A 80 -34.61 29.23 -36.69
CA LEU A 80 -34.22 28.11 -37.56
C LEU A 80 -35.08 26.86 -37.31
N SER A 81 -35.50 26.60 -36.06
CA SER A 81 -36.33 25.44 -35.70
C SER A 81 -37.79 25.55 -36.17
N LYS A 82 -38.29 26.77 -36.40
CA LYS A 82 -39.63 27.03 -36.95
C LYS A 82 -39.77 26.71 -38.45
N GLN A 83 -38.67 26.49 -39.17
CA GLN A 83 -38.70 26.13 -40.59
C GLN A 83 -38.89 24.61 -40.77
N LYS A 84 -39.86 24.20 -41.60
CA LYS A 84 -40.21 22.77 -41.80
C LYS A 84 -39.19 21.97 -42.62
N ILE A 85 -38.30 22.63 -43.39
CA ILE A 85 -37.26 22.00 -44.21
C ILE A 85 -36.01 22.88 -44.12
N LEU A 86 -34.94 22.38 -43.50
CA LEU A 86 -33.64 23.07 -43.42
C LEU A 86 -32.73 22.64 -44.58
N SER A 87 -32.09 23.60 -45.22
CA SER A 87 -31.01 23.38 -46.19
C SER A 87 -29.75 22.78 -45.53
N PRO A 88 -28.84 22.15 -46.29
CA PRO A 88 -27.58 21.62 -45.75
C PRO A 88 -26.73 22.65 -45.00
N ALA A 89 -26.72 23.92 -45.45
CA ALA A 89 -26.01 25.01 -44.78
C ALA A 89 -26.68 25.45 -43.47
N GLU A 90 -28.02 25.45 -43.42
CA GLU A 90 -28.80 25.77 -42.22
C GLU A 90 -28.69 24.67 -41.15
N LYS A 91 -28.54 23.40 -41.54
CA LYS A 91 -28.25 22.30 -40.61
C LYS A 91 -26.89 22.46 -39.94
N LEU A 92 -25.86 22.86 -40.70
CA LEU A 92 -24.55 23.16 -40.13
C LEU A 92 -24.60 24.41 -39.25
N ALA A 93 -25.33 25.46 -39.64
CA ALA A 93 -25.55 26.64 -38.81
C ALA A 93 -26.25 26.31 -37.47
N GLN A 94 -27.25 25.43 -37.50
CA GLN A 94 -27.92 24.93 -36.30
C GLN A 94 -26.95 24.19 -35.37
N GLN A 95 -26.04 23.39 -35.92
CA GLN A 95 -25.00 22.71 -35.16
C GLN A 95 -24.03 23.71 -34.51
N ASP A 96 -23.49 24.66 -35.30
CA ASP A 96 -22.55 25.68 -34.79
C ASP A 96 -23.20 26.49 -33.64
N LEU A 97 -24.46 26.90 -33.79
CA LEU A 97 -25.20 27.64 -32.76
C LEU A 97 -25.48 26.80 -31.51
N THR A 98 -25.73 25.49 -31.66
CA THR A 98 -25.90 24.58 -30.53
C THR A 98 -24.59 24.44 -29.74
N GLN A 99 -23.46 24.26 -30.43
CA GLN A 99 -22.14 24.22 -29.79
C GLN A 99 -21.77 25.56 -29.15
N THR A 100 -22.14 26.67 -29.77
CA THR A 100 -21.97 28.01 -29.20
C THR A 100 -22.71 28.15 -27.86
N LEU A 101 -23.93 27.60 -27.73
CA LEU A 101 -24.64 27.57 -26.44
C LEU A 101 -23.90 26.73 -25.38
N GLU A 102 -23.36 25.56 -25.75
CA GLU A 102 -22.59 24.71 -24.83
C GLU A 102 -21.33 25.42 -24.32
N TYR A 103 -20.64 26.18 -25.18
CA TYR A 103 -19.50 27.00 -24.78
C TYR A 103 -19.91 28.14 -23.85
N LEU A 104 -21.04 28.81 -24.13
CA LEU A 104 -21.59 29.86 -23.26
C LEU A 104 -21.96 29.32 -21.87
N ASP A 105 -22.62 28.16 -21.79
CA ASP A 105 -22.93 27.49 -20.52
C ASP A 105 -21.65 27.11 -19.75
N THR A 106 -20.62 26.65 -20.47
CA THR A 106 -19.30 26.36 -19.87
C THR A 106 -18.58 27.61 -19.38
N ILE A 107 -18.70 28.74 -20.09
CA ILE A 107 -18.18 30.04 -19.64
C ILE A 107 -18.86 30.47 -18.34
N GLU A 108 -20.18 30.36 -18.25
CA GLU A 108 -20.93 30.66 -17.01
C GLU A 108 -20.49 29.76 -15.86
N ARG A 109 -20.36 28.45 -16.10
CA ARG A 109 -19.86 27.50 -15.09
C ARG A 109 -18.44 27.85 -14.62
N THR A 110 -17.54 28.15 -15.55
CA THR A 110 -16.15 28.54 -15.24
C THR A 110 -16.11 29.81 -14.38
N LYS A 111 -17.00 30.78 -14.64
CA LYS A 111 -17.14 31.98 -13.79
C LYS A 111 -17.66 31.64 -12.39
N GLN A 112 -18.62 30.72 -12.28
CA GLN A 112 -19.12 30.24 -10.98
C GLN A 112 -18.03 29.53 -10.17
N GLU A 113 -17.27 28.63 -10.80
CA GLU A 113 -16.13 27.94 -10.18
C GLU A 113 -15.05 28.93 -9.71
N ALA A 114 -14.72 29.93 -10.53
CA ALA A 114 -13.79 31.00 -10.13
C ALA A 114 -14.27 31.80 -8.91
N ASN A 115 -15.59 32.05 -8.81
CA ASN A 115 -16.18 32.72 -7.65
C ASN A 115 -16.16 31.83 -6.40
N GLN A 116 -16.42 30.53 -6.54
CA GLN A 116 -16.32 29.56 -5.45
C GLN A 116 -14.89 29.45 -4.93
N LEU A 117 -13.89 29.35 -5.82
CA LEU A 117 -12.48 29.35 -5.45
C LEU A 117 -12.12 30.62 -4.67
N LYS A 118 -12.58 31.78 -5.14
CA LYS A 118 -12.36 33.06 -4.45
C LYS A 118 -12.97 33.07 -3.04
N GLN A 119 -14.18 32.52 -2.86
CA GLN A 119 -14.81 32.39 -1.55
C GLN A 119 -14.04 31.43 -0.63
N GLN A 120 -13.57 30.29 -1.16
CA GLN A 120 -12.75 29.34 -0.41
C GLN A 120 -11.44 29.98 0.06
N LEU A 121 -10.75 30.71 -0.82
CA LEU A 121 -9.53 31.45 -0.50
C LEU A 121 -9.76 32.53 0.55
N ALA A 122 -10.90 33.22 0.52
CA ALA A 122 -11.25 34.21 1.53
C ALA A 122 -11.48 33.57 2.92
N GLN A 123 -12.02 32.35 2.97
CA GLN A 123 -12.26 31.61 4.22
C GLN A 123 -11.04 30.82 4.70
N ALA A 124 -10.08 30.52 3.83
CA ALA A 124 -8.93 29.66 4.15
C ALA A 124 -8.12 30.16 5.36
N PRO A 125 -7.78 31.46 5.52
CA PRO A 125 -7.01 31.93 6.68
C PRO A 125 -7.75 31.73 8.00
N ALA A 126 -9.08 31.90 8.03
CA ALA A 126 -9.89 31.71 9.23
C ALA A 126 -9.96 30.24 9.63
N LYS A 127 -10.20 29.35 8.66
CA LYS A 127 -10.21 27.89 8.88
C LYS A 127 -8.83 27.35 9.28
N LEU A 128 -7.76 27.91 8.71
CA LEU A 128 -6.39 27.56 9.07
C LEU A 128 -6.13 27.92 10.54
N ARG A 129 -6.48 29.15 10.96
CA ARG A 129 -6.37 29.59 12.37
C ARG A 129 -7.15 28.67 13.30
N GLN A 130 -8.40 28.34 12.94
CA GLN A 130 -9.22 27.42 13.73
C GLN A 130 -8.57 26.05 13.89
N ALA A 131 -8.01 25.48 12.81
CA ALA A 131 -7.32 24.19 12.86
C ALA A 131 -6.03 24.26 13.68
N THR A 132 -5.26 25.35 13.58
CA THR A 132 -4.02 25.52 14.35
C THR A 132 -4.29 25.75 15.85
N GLU A 133 -5.24 26.62 16.18
CA GLU A 133 -5.64 26.88 17.58
C GLU A 133 -6.27 25.62 18.20
N GLY A 134 -7.10 24.91 17.44
CA GLY A 134 -7.64 23.62 17.86
C GLY A 134 -6.56 22.58 18.12
N LEU A 135 -5.54 22.49 17.26
CA LEU A 135 -4.41 21.57 17.44
C LEU A 135 -3.56 21.94 18.66
N GLU A 136 -3.33 23.23 18.89
CA GLU A 136 -2.63 23.72 20.08
C GLU A 136 -3.43 23.45 21.36
N ALA A 137 -4.75 23.66 21.34
CA ALA A 137 -5.64 23.33 22.46
C ALA A 137 -5.64 21.83 22.77
N LEU A 138 -5.60 20.97 21.74
CA LEU A 138 -5.50 19.52 21.92
C LEU A 138 -4.16 19.10 22.53
N LYS A 139 -3.07 19.77 22.16
CA LYS A 139 -1.73 19.52 22.73
C LYS A 139 -1.65 19.98 24.19
N SER A 140 -2.17 21.16 24.51
CA SER A 140 -2.13 21.71 25.86
C SER A 140 -3.09 21.01 26.83
N SER A 141 -4.26 20.58 26.35
CA SER A 141 -5.24 19.85 27.17
C SER A 141 -4.88 18.37 27.42
N SER A 142 -3.78 17.87 26.84
CA SER A 142 -3.43 16.45 26.89
C SER A 142 -2.87 15.93 28.23
N ALA A 143 -2.79 16.78 29.26
CA ALA A 143 -2.21 16.42 30.55
C ALA A 143 -3.21 16.10 31.69
N ASP A 144 -4.32 16.84 31.92
CA ASP A 144 -4.86 16.85 33.32
C ASP A 144 -6.39 16.89 33.59
N THR A 145 -7.32 16.87 32.63
CA THR A 145 -8.74 17.20 32.98
C THR A 145 -9.75 16.05 33.09
N MET A 146 -9.47 14.84 32.59
CA MET A 146 -10.43 13.72 32.67
C MET A 146 -9.80 12.49 33.33
N THR A 147 -9.71 12.51 34.65
CA THR A 147 -9.30 11.35 35.45
C THR A 147 -10.41 10.30 35.51
N LYS A 148 -10.03 9.03 35.65
CA LYS A 148 -10.94 7.89 35.90
C LYS A 148 -11.96 8.20 37.01
N GLU A 149 -11.55 9.01 37.99
CA GLU A 149 -12.35 9.43 39.14
C GLU A 149 -13.56 10.29 38.74
N SER A 150 -13.40 11.21 37.79
CA SER A 150 -14.53 12.01 37.27
C SER A 150 -15.55 11.15 36.52
N LEU A 151 -15.07 10.14 35.77
CA LEU A 151 -15.91 9.21 35.03
C LEU A 151 -16.61 8.19 35.95
N ALA A 152 -15.99 7.84 37.08
CA ALA A 152 -16.55 6.93 38.07
C ALA A 152 -17.85 7.43 38.72
N ASN A 153 -18.11 8.74 38.74
CA ASN A 153 -19.35 9.31 39.31
C ASN A 153 -20.58 9.14 38.42
N TYR A 154 -20.42 8.85 37.13
CA TYR A 154 -21.55 8.65 36.21
C TYR A 154 -22.17 7.26 36.35
N SER A 155 -23.46 7.15 36.02
CA SER A 155 -24.15 5.85 35.96
C SER A 155 -23.69 5.02 34.76
N LEU A 156 -23.85 3.69 34.82
CA LEU A 156 -23.47 2.79 33.72
C LEU A 156 -24.13 3.22 32.39
N ARG A 157 -25.42 3.54 32.42
CA ARG A 157 -26.19 3.96 31.24
C ARG A 157 -25.68 5.29 30.66
N GLN A 158 -25.26 6.23 31.51
CA GLN A 158 -24.66 7.50 31.06
C GLN A 158 -23.29 7.28 30.41
N LEU A 159 -22.47 6.38 30.97
CA LEU A 159 -21.16 6.04 30.43
C LEU A 159 -21.28 5.30 29.09
N GLU A 160 -22.23 4.37 28.96
CA GLU A 160 -22.53 3.67 27.70
C GLU A 160 -23.04 4.63 26.62
N SER A 161 -23.91 5.59 26.98
CA SER A 161 -24.36 6.63 26.05
C SER A 161 -23.20 7.51 25.56
N ARG A 162 -22.31 7.93 26.47
CA ARG A 162 -21.11 8.71 26.11
C ARG A 162 -20.12 7.90 25.28
N LEU A 163 -20.00 6.60 25.54
CA LEU A 163 -19.16 5.70 24.73
C LEU A 163 -19.68 5.67 23.29
N ASN A 164 -20.98 5.47 23.09
CA ASN A 164 -21.60 5.48 21.76
C ASN A 164 -21.41 6.83 21.06
N GLU A 165 -21.69 7.94 21.74
CA GLU A 165 -21.47 9.29 21.20
C GLU A 165 -20.01 9.53 20.80
N THR A 166 -19.06 9.06 21.61
CA THR A 166 -17.63 9.17 21.31
C THR A 166 -17.24 8.32 20.10
N LEU A 167 -17.83 7.12 19.95
CA LEU A 167 -17.62 6.27 18.79
C LEU A 167 -18.20 6.87 17.51
N ASP A 168 -19.37 7.52 17.59
CA ASP A 168 -19.97 8.23 16.47
C ASP A 168 -19.11 9.44 16.05
N ASN A 169 -18.64 10.24 17.03
CA ASN A 169 -17.71 11.34 16.78
C ASN A 169 -16.39 10.87 16.16
N LEU A 170 -15.87 9.72 16.62
CA LEU A 170 -14.67 9.10 16.07
C LEU A 170 -14.89 8.69 14.62
N GLN A 171 -16.06 8.14 14.29
CA GLN A 171 -16.41 7.78 12.92
C GLN A 171 -16.51 9.03 12.01
N SER A 172 -17.20 10.09 12.45
CA SER A 172 -17.28 11.34 11.68
C SER A 172 -15.89 11.98 11.48
N ALA A 173 -15.04 11.97 12.51
CA ALA A 173 -13.67 12.48 12.40
C ALA A 173 -12.82 11.65 11.41
N GLN A 174 -13.02 10.34 11.33
CA GLN A 174 -12.36 9.48 10.34
C GLN A 174 -12.87 9.76 8.91
N GLU A 175 -14.17 9.99 8.74
CA GLU A 175 -14.75 10.40 7.46
C GLU A 175 -14.17 11.74 6.98
N ASP A 176 -14.07 12.73 7.86
CA ASP A 176 -13.42 14.01 7.60
C ASP A 176 -11.94 13.85 7.23
N LEU A 177 -11.20 13.02 7.98
CA LEU A 177 -9.81 12.69 7.67
C LEU A 177 -9.67 12.08 6.27
N SER A 178 -10.61 11.21 5.88
CA SER A 178 -10.66 10.65 4.53
C SER A 178 -10.90 11.73 3.48
N ALA A 179 -11.87 12.62 3.69
CA ALA A 179 -12.17 13.70 2.77
C ALA A 179 -10.97 14.65 2.59
N TYR A 180 -10.31 15.05 3.68
CA TYR A 180 -9.12 15.90 3.62
C TYR A 180 -7.95 15.22 2.92
N ASN A 181 -7.71 13.92 3.17
CA ASN A 181 -6.63 13.18 2.50
C ASN A 181 -6.86 13.07 0.99
N SER A 182 -8.08 12.75 0.54
CA SER A 182 -8.43 12.74 -0.88
C SER A 182 -8.23 14.11 -1.54
N GLN A 183 -8.74 15.17 -0.92
CA GLN A 183 -8.56 16.54 -1.44
C GLN A 183 -7.09 16.94 -1.49
N LEU A 184 -6.29 16.56 -0.48
CA LEU A 184 -4.86 16.85 -0.44
C LEU A 184 -4.10 16.14 -1.56
N ILE A 185 -4.42 14.87 -1.84
CA ILE A 185 -3.87 14.12 -2.98
C ILE A 185 -4.27 14.81 -4.30
N ALA A 186 -5.54 15.20 -4.46
CA ALA A 186 -6.00 15.94 -5.62
C ALA A 186 -5.23 17.25 -5.82
N LEU A 187 -4.97 18.02 -4.76
CA LEU A 187 -4.17 19.26 -4.82
C LEU A 187 -2.69 19.00 -5.14
N GLN A 188 -2.09 17.95 -4.56
CA GLN A 188 -0.70 17.57 -4.84
C GLN A 188 -0.45 17.20 -6.30
N THR A 189 -1.46 16.60 -6.93
CA THR A 189 -1.40 16.14 -8.33
C THR A 189 -1.98 17.15 -9.33
N GLN A 190 -2.57 18.23 -8.84
CA GLN A 190 -3.14 19.28 -9.67
C GLN A 190 -2.13 19.95 -10.62
N PRO A 191 -0.86 20.24 -10.23
CA PRO A 191 0.07 20.92 -11.14
C PRO A 191 0.34 20.17 -12.44
N GLU A 192 0.51 18.85 -12.38
CA GLU A 192 0.75 18.01 -13.56
C GLU A 192 -0.48 17.98 -14.48
N ARG A 193 -1.69 17.86 -13.89
CA ARG A 193 -2.96 17.90 -14.63
C ARG A 193 -3.16 19.25 -15.32
N VAL A 194 -3.00 20.34 -14.58
CA VAL A 194 -3.14 21.70 -15.10
C VAL A 194 -2.14 21.97 -16.21
N GLN A 195 -0.88 21.55 -16.07
CA GLN A 195 0.13 21.74 -17.10
C GLN A 195 -0.29 21.09 -18.43
N SER A 196 -0.81 19.86 -18.39
CA SER A 196 -1.30 19.16 -19.59
C SER A 196 -2.50 19.87 -20.23
N ALA A 197 -3.47 20.29 -19.41
CA ALA A 197 -4.69 20.97 -19.87
C ALA A 197 -4.37 22.35 -20.46
N MET A 198 -3.50 23.12 -19.81
CA MET A 198 -3.05 24.43 -20.31
C MET A 198 -2.31 24.30 -21.63
N TYR A 199 -1.49 23.26 -21.81
CA TYR A 199 -0.80 23.00 -23.08
C TYR A 199 -1.81 22.72 -24.21
N SER A 200 -2.78 21.82 -23.99
CA SER A 200 -3.81 21.53 -25.00
C SER A 200 -4.68 22.74 -25.32
N ALA A 201 -5.09 23.51 -24.30
CA ALA A 201 -5.88 24.72 -24.49
C ALA A 201 -5.10 25.80 -25.25
N SER A 202 -3.81 25.98 -24.96
CA SER A 202 -2.95 26.91 -25.68
C SER A 202 -2.78 26.51 -27.15
N MET A 203 -2.58 25.22 -27.44
CA MET A 203 -2.52 24.72 -28.82
C MET A 203 -3.83 24.94 -29.57
N ARG A 204 -4.97 24.69 -28.92
CA ARG A 204 -6.29 24.93 -29.51
C ARG A 204 -6.54 26.42 -29.77
N LEU A 205 -6.16 27.31 -28.86
CA LEU A 205 -6.24 28.75 -29.06
C LEU A 205 -5.39 29.23 -30.26
N MET A 206 -4.21 28.65 -30.49
CA MET A 206 -3.42 28.94 -31.69
C MET A 206 -4.13 28.48 -32.97
N GLN A 207 -4.73 27.29 -32.96
CA GLN A 207 -5.51 26.78 -34.09
C GLN A 207 -6.72 27.68 -34.39
N ILE A 208 -7.50 28.04 -33.37
CA ILE A 208 -8.65 28.95 -33.50
C ILE A 208 -8.19 30.29 -34.09
N ARG A 209 -7.07 30.85 -33.59
CA ARG A 209 -6.52 32.10 -34.10
C ARG A 209 -6.09 32.00 -35.57
N ASN A 210 -5.47 30.89 -35.97
CA ASN A 210 -5.07 30.65 -37.35
C ASN A 210 -6.29 30.49 -38.28
N GLN A 211 -7.34 29.82 -37.80
CA GLN A 211 -8.61 29.66 -38.53
C GLN A 211 -9.34 30.99 -38.69
N LEU A 212 -9.46 31.79 -37.63
CA LEU A 212 -10.09 33.11 -37.67
C LEU A 212 -9.33 34.10 -38.58
N ASN A 213 -8.00 34.00 -38.64
CA ASN A 213 -7.16 34.84 -39.51
C ASN A 213 -7.04 34.33 -40.96
N GLY A 214 -7.65 33.19 -41.31
CA GLY A 214 -7.56 32.60 -42.64
C GLY A 214 -6.15 32.12 -43.04
N LEU A 215 -5.30 31.80 -42.06
CA LEU A 215 -3.91 31.38 -42.27
C LEU A 215 -3.78 29.87 -42.52
N THR A 216 -4.89 29.14 -42.58
CA THR A 216 -4.90 27.68 -42.78
C THR A 216 -4.95 27.34 -44.28
N PRO A 217 -4.06 26.47 -44.81
CA PRO A 217 -4.06 26.12 -46.23
C PRO A 217 -5.35 25.39 -46.64
N ASN A 218 -5.93 25.76 -47.80
CA ASN A 218 -7.21 25.26 -48.34
C ASN A 218 -8.47 25.58 -47.50
N GLN A 219 -8.47 26.65 -46.71
CA GLN A 219 -9.63 27.01 -45.90
C GLN A 219 -10.72 27.71 -46.74
N GLU A 220 -11.95 27.17 -46.72
CA GLU A 220 -13.14 27.85 -47.26
C GLU A 220 -13.49 29.09 -46.39
N SER A 221 -14.20 30.07 -46.97
CA SER A 221 -14.66 31.24 -46.22
C SER A 221 -15.51 30.80 -45.02
N LEU A 222 -15.09 31.16 -43.81
CA LEU A 222 -15.82 30.83 -42.58
C LEU A 222 -17.24 31.39 -42.64
N ARG A 223 -18.21 30.56 -42.23
CA ARG A 223 -19.61 30.98 -42.07
C ARG A 223 -19.73 31.91 -40.86
N PRO A 224 -20.64 32.90 -40.87
CA PRO A 224 -20.82 33.80 -39.72
C PRO A 224 -21.10 33.06 -38.40
N THR A 225 -21.91 31.99 -38.44
CA THR A 225 -22.21 31.14 -37.26
C THR A 225 -20.97 30.39 -36.76
N GLN A 226 -20.12 29.94 -37.68
CA GLN A 226 -18.86 29.26 -37.34
C GLN A 226 -17.82 30.25 -36.77
N GLN A 227 -17.81 31.50 -37.22
CA GLN A 227 -16.99 32.54 -36.60
C GLN A 227 -17.43 32.83 -35.16
N GLN A 228 -18.74 32.90 -34.92
CA GLN A 228 -19.29 33.07 -33.57
C GLN A 228 -18.95 31.90 -32.65
N GLU A 229 -19.05 30.66 -33.15
CA GLU A 229 -18.66 29.46 -32.42
C GLU A 229 -17.18 29.52 -32.00
N LEU A 230 -16.28 29.81 -32.94
CA LEU A 230 -14.83 29.90 -32.68
C LEU A 230 -14.48 31.02 -31.69
N LEU A 231 -15.18 32.16 -31.74
CA LEU A 231 -14.99 33.25 -30.77
C LEU A 231 -15.52 32.86 -29.38
N ALA A 232 -16.65 32.16 -29.29
CA ALA A 232 -17.16 31.64 -28.02
C ALA A 232 -16.21 30.59 -27.43
N GLU A 233 -15.67 29.68 -28.24
CA GLU A 233 -14.67 28.69 -27.83
C GLU A 233 -13.39 29.39 -27.33
N GLN A 234 -12.94 30.45 -28.01
CA GLN A 234 -11.78 31.24 -27.59
C GLN A 234 -11.96 31.84 -26.20
N VAL A 235 -13.12 32.45 -25.93
CA VAL A 235 -13.43 33.05 -24.62
C VAL A 235 -13.57 31.98 -23.54
N MET A 236 -14.17 30.83 -23.86
CA MET A 236 -14.22 29.69 -22.95
C MET A 236 -12.82 29.20 -22.56
N LEU A 237 -11.94 28.95 -23.53
CA LEU A 237 -10.58 28.47 -23.28
C LEU A 237 -9.75 29.48 -22.49
N ASN A 238 -9.87 30.78 -22.79
CA ASN A 238 -9.20 31.82 -22.01
C ASN A 238 -9.71 31.85 -20.56
N GLY A 239 -11.03 31.75 -20.36
CA GLY A 239 -11.63 31.67 -19.02
C GLY A 239 -11.15 30.46 -18.22
N GLN A 240 -11.04 29.30 -18.86
CA GLN A 240 -10.49 28.08 -18.25
C GLN A 240 -9.01 28.22 -17.89
N LEU A 241 -8.20 28.80 -18.79
CA LEU A 241 -6.78 29.06 -18.50
C LEU A 241 -6.60 30.00 -17.30
N ASP A 242 -7.43 31.04 -17.18
CA ASP A 242 -7.40 31.95 -16.05
C ASP A 242 -7.84 31.28 -14.75
N LEU A 243 -8.86 30.41 -14.80
CA LEU A 243 -9.26 29.59 -13.65
C LEU A 243 -8.13 28.68 -13.20
N GLU A 244 -7.48 27.98 -14.13
CA GLU A 244 -6.41 27.04 -13.81
C GLU A 244 -5.15 27.73 -13.27
N ARG A 245 -4.82 28.92 -13.76
CA ARG A 245 -3.76 29.76 -13.17
C ARG A 245 -4.10 30.12 -11.72
N LYS A 246 -5.33 30.56 -11.45
CA LYS A 246 -5.80 30.86 -10.08
C LYS A 246 -5.79 29.63 -9.20
N ASN A 247 -6.13 28.45 -9.73
CA ASN A 247 -6.03 27.18 -9.01
C ASN A 247 -4.58 26.87 -8.61
N LEU A 248 -3.61 27.09 -9.50
CA LEU A 248 -2.19 26.90 -9.20
C LEU A 248 -1.67 27.88 -8.13
N GLU A 249 -2.08 29.15 -8.21
CA GLU A 249 -1.76 30.17 -7.20
C GLU A 249 -2.37 29.83 -5.83
N ALA A 250 -3.61 29.31 -5.85
CA ALA A 250 -4.34 28.86 -4.66
C ALA A 250 -3.79 27.56 -4.06
N ASN A 251 -3.10 26.74 -4.86
CA ASN A 251 -2.76 25.37 -4.49
C ASN A 251 -1.96 25.31 -3.18
N THR A 252 -0.94 26.15 -3.02
CA THR A 252 -0.08 26.14 -1.82
C THR A 252 -0.86 26.51 -0.55
N THR A 253 -1.77 27.48 -0.62
CA THR A 253 -2.55 27.92 0.54
C THR A 253 -3.61 26.89 0.95
N LEU A 254 -4.26 26.27 -0.03
CA LEU A 254 -5.21 25.19 0.19
C LEU A 254 -4.52 23.91 0.68
N GLN A 255 -3.31 23.61 0.21
CA GLN A 255 -2.50 22.50 0.74
C GLN A 255 -2.14 22.71 2.21
N ASP A 256 -1.66 23.90 2.60
CA ASP A 256 -1.33 24.18 4.00
C ASP A 256 -2.58 24.10 4.90
N LEU A 257 -3.71 24.67 4.46
CA LEU A 257 -5.00 24.51 5.12
C LEU A 257 -5.35 23.03 5.36
N LEU A 258 -5.40 22.22 4.30
CA LEU A 258 -5.79 20.81 4.38
C LEU A 258 -4.79 20.00 5.21
N GLN A 259 -3.50 20.33 5.12
CA GLN A 259 -2.48 19.70 5.94
C GLN A 259 -2.70 19.98 7.42
N LYS A 260 -3.01 21.22 7.80
CA LYS A 260 -3.35 21.58 9.19
C LYS A 260 -4.65 20.96 9.66
N GLN A 261 -5.68 20.93 8.81
CA GLN A 261 -6.95 20.26 9.14
C GLN A 261 -6.75 18.76 9.34
N ARG A 262 -5.98 18.09 8.47
CA ARG A 262 -5.59 16.69 8.64
C ARG A 262 -4.83 16.47 9.94
N ASP A 263 -3.85 17.32 10.25
CA ASP A 263 -3.05 17.20 11.47
C ASP A 263 -3.92 17.40 12.73
N TYR A 264 -4.83 18.37 12.71
CA TYR A 264 -5.84 18.59 13.75
C TYR A 264 -6.75 17.37 13.92
N THR A 265 -7.39 16.90 12.85
CA THR A 265 -8.30 15.76 12.87
C THR A 265 -7.58 14.49 13.31
N THR A 266 -6.33 14.27 12.91
CA THR A 266 -5.50 13.15 13.38
C THR A 266 -5.26 13.23 14.89
N ALA A 267 -4.90 14.42 15.40
CA ALA A 267 -4.73 14.63 16.84
C ALA A 267 -6.05 14.43 17.61
N HIS A 268 -7.17 14.87 17.04
CA HIS A 268 -8.51 14.70 17.60
C HIS A 268 -8.93 13.22 17.65
N ILE A 269 -8.71 12.46 16.57
CA ILE A 269 -8.93 11.00 16.54
C ILE A 269 -8.11 10.32 17.65
N ASN A 270 -6.83 10.66 17.79
CA ASN A 270 -5.98 10.09 18.86
C ASN A 270 -6.46 10.44 20.27
N GLN A 271 -7.13 11.60 20.46
CA GLN A 271 -7.76 11.95 21.74
C GLN A 271 -9.03 11.12 21.96
N LEU A 272 -9.90 11.02 20.95
CA LEU A 272 -11.12 10.23 21.00
C LEU A 272 -10.80 8.75 21.25
N GLU A 273 -9.81 8.17 20.57
CA GLU A 273 -9.36 6.78 20.79
C GLU A 273 -8.92 6.56 22.25
N ARG A 274 -8.17 7.51 22.84
CA ARG A 274 -7.78 7.45 24.26
C ARG A 274 -8.98 7.57 25.20
N TYR A 275 -9.93 8.45 24.88
CA TYR A 275 -11.14 8.63 25.67
C TYR A 275 -12.07 7.41 25.60
N VAL A 276 -12.19 6.77 24.43
CA VAL A 276 -12.87 5.48 24.26
C VAL A 276 -12.22 4.40 25.13
N GLN A 277 -10.88 4.30 25.15
CA GLN A 277 -10.19 3.34 26.01
C GLN A 277 -10.48 3.58 27.50
N LEU A 278 -10.45 4.84 27.93
CA LEU A 278 -10.73 5.23 29.32
C LEU A 278 -12.19 4.94 29.71
N LEU A 279 -13.15 5.34 28.87
CA LEU A 279 -14.58 5.05 29.06
C LEU A 279 -14.81 3.54 29.13
N GLN A 280 -14.19 2.77 28.23
CA GLN A 280 -14.32 1.32 28.20
C GLN A 280 -13.77 0.68 29.48
N GLU A 281 -12.65 1.15 30.00
CA GLU A 281 -12.10 0.67 31.27
C GLU A 281 -13.09 0.91 32.43
N VAL A 282 -13.63 2.12 32.55
CA VAL A 282 -14.59 2.46 33.62
C VAL A 282 -15.92 1.71 33.45
N VAL A 283 -16.44 1.59 32.22
CA VAL A 283 -17.65 0.81 31.91
C VAL A 283 -17.44 -0.67 32.25
N SER A 284 -16.32 -1.24 31.83
CA SER A 284 -15.98 -2.64 32.09
C SER A 284 -15.86 -2.93 33.59
N GLY A 285 -15.21 -2.02 34.35
CA GLY A 285 -15.10 -2.09 35.80
C GLY A 285 -16.46 -1.98 36.49
N LYS A 286 -17.31 -1.04 36.08
CA LYS A 286 -18.68 -0.91 36.65
C LYS A 286 -19.57 -2.11 36.33
N ARG A 287 -19.50 -2.66 35.12
CA ARG A 287 -20.23 -3.89 34.77
C ARG A 287 -19.78 -5.06 35.63
N LEU A 288 -18.48 -5.21 35.86
CA LEU A 288 -17.94 -6.24 36.73
C LEU A 288 -18.41 -6.04 38.18
N ILE A 289 -18.31 -4.82 38.72
CA ILE A 289 -18.77 -4.50 40.09
C ILE A 289 -20.27 -4.76 40.24
N LEU A 290 -21.10 -4.39 39.25
CA LEU A 290 -22.54 -4.67 39.28
C LEU A 290 -22.82 -6.17 39.27
N SER A 291 -22.13 -6.93 38.41
CA SER A 291 -22.22 -8.40 38.38
C SER A 291 -21.77 -9.00 39.72
N GLU A 292 -20.66 -8.57 40.28
CA GLU A 292 -20.17 -9.01 41.59
C GLU A 292 -21.12 -8.62 42.73
N LYS A 293 -21.80 -7.47 42.63
CA LYS A 293 -22.81 -7.04 43.61
C LYS A 293 -24.04 -7.93 43.54
N THR A 294 -24.54 -8.24 42.34
CA THR A 294 -25.64 -9.21 42.16
C THR A 294 -25.25 -10.57 42.74
N VAL A 295 -24.01 -11.03 42.51
CA VAL A 295 -23.51 -12.29 43.10
C VAL A 295 -23.43 -12.21 44.63
N LYS A 296 -22.96 -11.10 45.20
CA LYS A 296 -22.88 -10.91 46.66
C LYS A 296 -24.26 -10.79 47.31
N GLU A 297 -25.20 -10.11 46.68
CA GLU A 297 -26.58 -9.99 47.16
C GLU A 297 -27.29 -11.36 47.11
N ALA A 298 -27.08 -12.11 46.03
CA ALA A 298 -27.50 -13.50 45.90
C ALA A 298 -26.92 -14.41 47.01
N GLN A 299 -25.64 -14.24 47.37
CA GLN A 299 -25.01 -15.03 48.43
C GLN A 299 -25.45 -14.60 49.84
N ALA A 300 -25.51 -13.29 50.11
CA ALA A 300 -25.84 -12.74 51.42
C ALA A 300 -27.30 -12.99 51.83
N GLN A 301 -28.23 -13.03 50.87
CA GLN A 301 -29.62 -13.42 51.15
C GLN A 301 -29.74 -14.87 51.59
N THR A 302 -28.79 -15.74 51.24
CA THR A 302 -28.80 -17.15 51.65
C THR A 302 -27.97 -17.46 52.90
N ASP A 303 -26.97 -16.63 53.23
CA ASP A 303 -26.13 -16.77 54.43
C ASP A 303 -26.83 -16.44 55.77
N GLY A 304 -28.00 -15.78 55.73
CA GLY A 304 -28.77 -15.41 56.92
C GLY A 304 -29.61 -16.51 57.56
N SER A 305 -29.60 -17.73 57.00
CA SER A 305 -30.46 -18.84 57.45
C SER A 305 -29.64 -19.95 58.12
N ASP A 306 -30.01 -20.34 59.36
CA ASP A 306 -29.40 -21.44 60.14
C ASP A 306 -29.61 -22.84 59.51
N ILE A 307 -30.09 -22.87 58.26
CA ILE A 307 -30.60 -24.01 57.49
C ILE A 307 -29.54 -24.53 56.50
N GLN A 308 -28.33 -23.94 56.47
CA GLN A 308 -27.22 -24.35 55.59
C GLN A 308 -26.72 -25.80 55.80
N ASN A 309 -27.08 -26.44 56.91
CA ASN A 309 -26.68 -27.82 57.20
C ASN A 309 -27.50 -28.87 56.42
N ASP A 310 -28.56 -28.46 55.69
CA ASP A 310 -29.34 -29.36 54.86
C ASP A 310 -28.61 -29.68 53.52
N PRO A 311 -28.39 -30.97 53.18
CA PRO A 311 -27.71 -31.38 51.96
C PRO A 311 -28.42 -30.90 50.67
N LEU A 312 -29.74 -30.72 50.64
CA LEU A 312 -30.47 -30.17 49.48
C LEU A 312 -30.13 -28.71 49.24
N ILE A 313 -30.22 -27.89 50.29
CA ILE A 313 -29.98 -26.45 50.22
C ILE A 313 -28.54 -26.19 49.77
N SER A 314 -27.59 -26.94 50.32
CA SER A 314 -26.17 -26.82 49.93
C SER A 314 -25.91 -27.15 48.44
N ARG A 315 -26.65 -28.12 47.87
CA ARG A 315 -26.56 -28.48 46.44
C ARG A 315 -27.13 -27.38 45.55
N GLU A 316 -28.30 -26.84 45.89
CA GLU A 316 -28.95 -25.78 45.11
C GLU A 316 -28.17 -24.46 45.18
N LEU A 317 -27.55 -24.18 46.34
CA LEU A 317 -26.60 -23.09 46.52
C LEU A 317 -25.34 -23.24 45.65
N ALA A 318 -24.80 -24.44 45.53
CA ALA A 318 -23.63 -24.70 44.68
C ALA A 318 -23.92 -24.37 43.21
N ILE A 319 -25.12 -24.69 42.72
CA ILE A 319 -25.57 -24.34 41.36
C ILE A 319 -25.61 -22.82 41.18
N ASN A 320 -26.17 -22.08 42.15
CA ASN A 320 -26.24 -20.62 42.08
C ASN A 320 -24.85 -19.98 42.14
N LYS A 321 -23.90 -20.57 42.90
CA LYS A 321 -22.50 -20.14 42.92
C LYS A 321 -21.82 -20.38 41.56
N GLU A 322 -22.06 -21.51 40.92
CA GLU A 322 -21.54 -21.79 39.57
C GLU A 322 -22.09 -20.79 38.54
N LEU A 323 -23.41 -20.52 38.56
CA LEU A 323 -24.04 -19.53 37.69
C LEU A 323 -23.48 -18.11 37.91
N SER A 324 -23.21 -17.77 39.17
CA SER A 324 -22.56 -16.52 39.56
C SER A 324 -21.16 -16.38 38.97
N GLU A 325 -20.33 -17.43 39.05
CA GLU A 325 -18.99 -17.46 38.44
C GLU A 325 -19.05 -17.38 36.91
N ARG A 326 -20.01 -18.08 36.29
CA ARG A 326 -20.27 -18.01 34.84
C ARG A 326 -20.67 -16.59 34.42
N LEU A 327 -21.52 -15.90 35.17
CA LEU A 327 -21.92 -14.52 34.89
C LEU A 327 -20.71 -13.56 34.93
N ILE A 328 -19.82 -13.71 35.91
CA ILE A 328 -18.60 -12.90 36.02
C ILE A 328 -17.69 -13.17 34.82
N ASN A 329 -17.49 -14.44 34.46
CA ASN A 329 -16.66 -14.83 33.31
C ASN A 329 -17.26 -14.31 32.00
N ALA A 330 -18.57 -14.42 31.80
CA ALA A 330 -19.27 -13.85 30.66
C ALA A 330 -19.12 -12.32 30.63
N THR A 331 -19.16 -11.65 31.77
CA THR A 331 -18.93 -10.20 31.82
C THR A 331 -17.50 -9.84 31.40
N LYS A 332 -16.49 -10.59 31.87
CA LYS A 332 -15.07 -10.40 31.50
C LYS A 332 -14.84 -10.64 30.01
N GLU A 333 -15.32 -11.75 29.48
CA GLU A 333 -15.18 -12.09 28.06
C GLU A 333 -15.90 -11.06 27.16
N GLY A 334 -17.11 -10.63 27.54
CA GLY A 334 -17.82 -9.57 26.84
C GLY A 334 -17.01 -8.27 26.75
N ASN A 335 -16.33 -7.89 27.83
CA ASN A 335 -15.45 -6.71 27.83
C ASN A 335 -14.25 -6.87 26.87
N THR A 336 -13.66 -8.07 26.77
CA THR A 336 -12.59 -8.34 25.80
C THR A 336 -13.08 -8.27 24.35
N LEU A 337 -14.30 -8.76 24.08
CA LEU A 337 -14.91 -8.71 22.75
C LEU A 337 -15.16 -7.27 22.29
N VAL A 338 -15.63 -6.38 23.16
CA VAL A 338 -15.78 -4.96 22.84
C VAL A 338 -14.44 -4.35 22.43
N GLN A 339 -13.37 -4.62 23.19
CA GLN A 339 -12.03 -4.10 22.89
C GLN A 339 -11.51 -4.62 21.54
N GLN A 340 -11.71 -5.91 21.24
CA GLN A 340 -11.34 -6.49 19.95
C GLN A 340 -12.15 -5.88 18.80
N ASN A 341 -13.45 -5.67 18.99
CA ASN A 341 -14.32 -5.08 17.98
C ASN A 341 -13.86 -3.67 17.59
N ILE A 342 -13.58 -2.80 18.56
CA ILE A 342 -13.06 -1.45 18.30
C ILE A 342 -11.72 -1.50 17.56
N ARG A 343 -10.78 -2.36 17.99
CA ARG A 343 -9.49 -2.50 17.32
C ARG A 343 -9.67 -2.92 15.86
N VAL A 344 -10.45 -3.98 15.60
CA VAL A 344 -10.67 -4.46 14.23
C VAL A 344 -11.41 -3.42 13.39
N LYS A 345 -12.42 -2.73 13.94
CA LYS A 345 -13.14 -1.65 13.26
C LYS A 345 -12.18 -0.52 12.86
N ASN A 346 -11.32 -0.05 13.77
CA ASN A 346 -10.34 0.99 13.45
C ASN A 346 -9.35 0.55 12.35
N TRP A 347 -8.94 -0.73 12.33
CA TRP A 347 -8.11 -1.27 11.25
C TRP A 347 -8.86 -1.38 9.93
N LEU A 348 -10.12 -1.79 9.96
CA LEU A 348 -11.00 -1.83 8.79
C LEU A 348 -11.18 -0.45 8.17
N ASP A 349 -11.49 0.56 8.98
CA ASP A 349 -11.70 1.93 8.51
C ASP A 349 -10.42 2.49 7.89
N ARG A 350 -9.25 2.24 8.49
CA ARG A 350 -7.94 2.59 7.92
C ARG A 350 -7.66 1.85 6.60
N ALA A 351 -8.03 0.57 6.49
CA ALA A 351 -7.84 -0.21 5.27
C ALA A 351 -8.75 0.29 4.13
N LEU A 352 -10.02 0.57 4.42
CA LEU A 352 -10.97 1.16 3.46
C LEU A 352 -10.50 2.54 2.98
N GLN A 353 -9.97 3.36 3.89
CA GLN A 353 -9.37 4.65 3.54
C GLN A 353 -8.16 4.46 2.62
N SER A 354 -7.26 3.54 2.95
CA SER A 354 -6.10 3.23 2.13
C SER A 354 -6.50 2.76 0.73
N GLU A 355 -7.57 1.96 0.60
CA GLU A 355 -8.06 1.49 -0.70
C GLU A 355 -8.59 2.64 -1.57
N ARG A 356 -9.39 3.54 -0.99
CA ARG A 356 -9.91 4.72 -1.69
C ARG A 356 -8.76 5.63 -2.15
N ASN A 357 -7.85 5.95 -1.23
CA ASN A 357 -6.67 6.78 -1.52
C ASN A 357 -5.80 6.15 -2.61
N LEU A 358 -5.57 4.84 -2.55
CA LEU A 358 -4.78 4.12 -3.54
C LEU A 358 -5.43 4.20 -4.93
N LYS A 359 -6.74 3.95 -5.04
CA LYS A 359 -7.48 4.01 -6.31
C LYS A 359 -7.43 5.42 -6.92
N GLU A 360 -7.58 6.45 -6.10
CA GLU A 360 -7.47 7.85 -6.53
C GLU A 360 -6.03 8.17 -7.00
N GLN A 361 -5.02 7.80 -6.21
CA GLN A 361 -3.61 8.00 -6.56
C GLN A 361 -3.23 7.28 -7.85
N ILE A 362 -3.68 6.03 -8.06
CA ILE A 362 -3.45 5.29 -9.32
C ILE A 362 -4.06 6.01 -10.52
N THR A 363 -5.31 6.47 -10.38
CA THR A 363 -6.04 7.12 -11.46
C THR A 363 -5.38 8.43 -11.87
N VAL A 364 -4.93 9.19 -10.87
CA VAL A 364 -4.42 10.55 -11.08
C VAL A 364 -2.93 10.58 -11.44
N LEU A 365 -2.10 9.72 -10.84
CA LEU A 365 -0.65 9.67 -11.07
C LEU A 365 -0.26 8.67 -12.16
N ARG A 366 -1.20 8.29 -13.04
CA ARG A 366 -0.96 7.29 -14.07
C ARG A 366 0.12 7.79 -15.03
N GLY A 367 1.28 7.11 -15.03
CA GLY A 367 2.45 7.49 -15.84
C GLY A 367 3.50 8.34 -15.11
N SER A 368 3.20 8.82 -13.90
CA SER A 368 4.17 9.52 -13.05
C SER A 368 5.02 8.53 -12.25
N LEU A 369 6.33 8.81 -12.14
CA LEU A 369 7.27 7.98 -11.37
C LEU A 369 6.95 7.96 -9.87
N LEU A 370 6.28 9.00 -9.37
CA LEU A 370 5.84 9.10 -7.97
C LEU A 370 4.91 7.94 -7.59
N LEU A 371 4.09 7.48 -8.55
CA LEU A 371 3.14 6.40 -8.33
C LEU A 371 3.85 5.14 -7.84
N SER A 372 4.94 4.70 -8.50
CA SER A 372 5.66 3.50 -8.11
C SER A 372 6.11 3.53 -6.65
N ARG A 373 6.67 4.66 -6.20
CA ARG A 373 7.15 4.87 -4.83
C ARG A 373 6.02 4.79 -3.82
N ILE A 374 4.90 5.42 -4.12
CA ILE A 374 3.70 5.40 -3.29
C ILE A 374 3.14 3.98 -3.19
N LEU A 375 3.01 3.25 -4.32
CA LEU A 375 2.51 1.87 -4.33
C LEU A 375 3.38 0.95 -3.44
N TYR A 376 4.72 1.04 -3.56
CA TYR A 376 5.62 0.24 -2.72
C TYR A 376 5.56 0.63 -1.24
N GLN A 377 5.42 1.92 -0.92
CA GLN A 377 5.27 2.36 0.46
C GLN A 377 3.95 1.85 1.08
N GLN A 378 2.86 1.84 0.31
CA GLN A 378 1.58 1.28 0.76
C GLN A 378 1.66 -0.23 0.99
N GLN A 379 2.35 -0.96 0.11
CA GLN A 379 2.56 -2.40 0.28
C GLN A 379 3.27 -2.75 1.59
N LEU A 380 4.26 -1.95 2.01
CA LEU A 380 4.99 -2.14 3.26
C LEU A 380 4.14 -1.82 4.51
N ASN A 381 3.12 -0.97 4.37
CA ASN A 381 2.28 -0.49 5.46
C ASN A 381 0.97 -1.30 5.62
N LEU A 382 0.73 -2.32 4.80
CA LEU A 382 -0.45 -3.18 4.92
C LEU A 382 -0.46 -3.93 6.27
N PRO A 383 -1.63 -4.04 6.94
CA PRO A 383 -1.72 -4.73 8.22
C PRO A 383 -1.35 -6.21 8.10
N ALA A 384 -0.60 -6.72 9.08
CA ALA A 384 -0.25 -8.13 9.16
C ALA A 384 -1.49 -8.99 9.47
N SER A 385 -1.54 -10.20 8.90
CA SER A 385 -2.61 -11.20 9.04
C SER A 385 -2.88 -11.72 10.46
N GLY A 386 -2.16 -11.22 11.48
CA GLY A 386 -2.30 -11.64 12.88
C GLY A 386 -3.56 -11.13 13.60
N LEU A 387 -4.40 -10.31 12.97
CA LEU A 387 -5.64 -9.75 13.56
C LEU A 387 -6.88 -10.66 13.36
N ILE A 388 -6.69 -11.83 12.75
CA ILE A 388 -7.77 -12.69 12.28
C ILE A 388 -7.85 -13.93 13.19
N THR A 389 -8.92 -14.01 13.96
CA THR A 389 -9.27 -15.20 14.74
C THR A 389 -10.59 -15.73 14.19
N ASN A 390 -10.70 -17.03 13.92
CA ASN A 390 -11.96 -17.58 13.44
C ASN A 390 -13.01 -17.57 14.58
N MET A 391 -13.96 -16.64 14.51
CA MET A 391 -15.04 -16.48 15.49
C MET A 391 -16.21 -17.45 15.29
N GLY A 392 -16.24 -18.20 14.18
CA GLY A 392 -17.32 -19.13 13.84
C GLY A 392 -17.62 -20.16 14.94
N PRO A 393 -16.61 -20.92 15.44
CA PRO A 393 -16.80 -21.85 16.55
C PRO A 393 -17.33 -21.17 17.81
N ARG A 394 -16.75 -20.02 18.19
CA ARG A 394 -17.16 -19.28 19.38
C ARG A 394 -18.61 -18.78 19.30
N ILE A 395 -19.07 -18.36 18.12
CA ILE A 395 -20.47 -17.96 17.89
C ILE A 395 -21.42 -19.16 18.03
N ALA A 396 -21.02 -20.35 17.54
CA ALA A 396 -21.79 -21.56 17.71
C ALA A 396 -21.89 -21.96 19.19
N ASP A 397 -20.77 -21.90 19.92
CA ASP A 397 -20.72 -22.18 21.36
C ASP A 397 -21.64 -21.23 22.15
N LEU A 398 -21.59 -19.92 21.86
CA LEU A 398 -22.46 -18.92 22.51
C LEU A 398 -23.94 -19.16 22.22
N ARG A 399 -24.30 -19.60 21.01
CA ARG A 399 -25.69 -19.93 20.66
C ARG A 399 -26.16 -21.19 21.39
N LEU A 400 -25.29 -22.19 21.52
CA LEU A 400 -25.60 -23.41 22.27
C LEU A 400 -25.79 -23.08 23.75
N GLU A 401 -24.86 -22.32 24.34
CA GLU A 401 -24.95 -21.88 25.74
C GLU A 401 -26.23 -21.06 25.97
N GLN A 402 -26.56 -20.14 25.07
CA GLN A 402 -27.80 -19.36 25.15
C GLN A 402 -29.06 -20.25 25.08
N PHE A 403 -29.05 -21.29 24.25
CA PHE A 403 -30.14 -22.26 24.19
C PHE A 403 -30.29 -23.05 25.51
N GLU A 404 -29.18 -23.52 26.07
CA GLU A 404 -29.17 -24.23 27.36
C GLU A 404 -29.68 -23.35 28.51
N ILE A 405 -29.24 -22.08 28.59
CA ILE A 405 -29.70 -21.13 29.60
C ILE A 405 -31.21 -20.86 29.46
N ASN A 406 -31.72 -20.68 28.23
CA ASN A 406 -33.16 -20.51 28.03
C ASN A 406 -33.94 -21.76 28.45
N GLN A 407 -33.43 -22.97 28.16
CA GLN A 407 -34.06 -24.21 28.62
C GLN A 407 -34.11 -24.32 30.14
N GLN A 408 -33.07 -23.87 30.85
CA GLN A 408 -33.06 -23.81 32.32
C GLN A 408 -34.07 -22.80 32.85
N ARG A 409 -34.19 -21.63 32.20
CA ARG A 409 -35.18 -20.60 32.57
C ARG A 409 -36.62 -21.07 32.39
N ASP A 410 -36.91 -21.77 31.29
CA ASP A 410 -38.26 -22.30 31.02
C ASP A 410 -38.68 -23.32 32.09
N LYS A 411 -37.76 -24.20 32.52
CA LYS A 411 -37.99 -25.14 33.63
C LYS A 411 -38.26 -24.43 34.96
N LEU A 412 -37.57 -23.32 35.21
CA LEU A 412 -37.75 -22.55 36.44
C LEU A 412 -38.98 -21.64 36.41
N PHE A 413 -39.64 -21.44 35.26
CA PHE A 413 -40.84 -20.61 35.16
C PHE A 413 -42.04 -21.24 35.89
N GLN A 414 -42.09 -22.57 35.99
CA GLN A 414 -43.04 -23.34 36.81
C GLN A 414 -42.51 -23.50 38.25
N GLY A 415 -42.26 -22.39 38.93
CA GLY A 415 -41.51 -22.36 40.20
C GLY A 415 -42.03 -23.30 41.29
N ASP A 416 -43.34 -23.31 41.51
CA ASP A 416 -43.97 -24.11 42.57
C ASP A 416 -43.90 -25.62 42.24
N ASP A 417 -44.16 -25.99 40.98
CA ASP A 417 -44.02 -27.37 40.50
C ASP A 417 -42.56 -27.85 40.55
N TYR A 418 -41.60 -26.95 40.30
CA TYR A 418 -40.16 -27.25 40.36
C TYR A 418 -39.70 -27.49 41.79
N ILE A 419 -40.13 -26.65 42.74
CA ILE A 419 -39.82 -26.83 44.17
C ILE A 419 -40.48 -28.12 44.67
N GLN A 420 -41.73 -28.39 44.28
CA GLN A 420 -42.44 -29.62 44.65
C GLN A 420 -41.78 -30.89 44.10
N THR A 421 -41.36 -30.90 42.83
CA THR A 421 -40.58 -32.02 42.26
C THR A 421 -39.21 -32.18 42.90
N LEU A 422 -38.56 -31.09 43.32
CA LEU A 422 -37.31 -31.15 44.07
C LEU A 422 -37.51 -31.80 45.44
N MET A 423 -38.56 -31.39 46.16
CA MET A 423 -38.93 -31.92 47.47
C MET A 423 -39.30 -33.41 47.39
N GLU A 424 -40.10 -33.82 46.41
CA GLU A 424 -40.50 -35.22 46.16
C GLU A 424 -39.31 -36.12 45.77
N SER A 425 -38.31 -35.56 45.08
CA SER A 425 -37.09 -36.28 44.70
C SER A 425 -36.13 -36.48 45.87
N SER A 426 -36.31 -35.75 46.97
CA SER A 426 -35.51 -35.85 48.19
C SER A 426 -36.22 -36.75 49.22
N LYS A 427 -35.49 -37.65 49.88
CA LYS A 427 -36.07 -38.62 50.82
C LYS A 427 -36.19 -38.10 52.26
N GLU A 428 -36.00 -36.81 52.51
CA GLU A 428 -35.96 -36.20 53.85
C GLU A 428 -37.26 -35.46 54.21
N LYS A 429 -37.57 -35.40 55.52
CA LYS A 429 -38.77 -34.73 56.04
C LYS A 429 -38.59 -33.21 55.95
N VAL A 430 -39.32 -32.61 55.02
CA VAL A 430 -39.30 -31.17 54.74
C VAL A 430 -40.03 -30.39 55.84
N ASP A 431 -39.33 -29.41 56.43
CA ASP A 431 -39.87 -28.40 57.33
C ASP A 431 -40.36 -27.20 56.49
N PRO A 432 -41.51 -26.56 56.76
CA PRO A 432 -41.99 -25.38 56.00
C PRO A 432 -40.97 -24.24 55.86
N ASN A 433 -40.00 -24.10 56.76
CA ASN A 433 -38.91 -23.13 56.63
C ASN A 433 -37.91 -23.46 55.49
N VAL A 434 -37.83 -24.71 55.03
CA VAL A 434 -36.97 -25.16 53.92
C VAL A 434 -37.59 -24.82 52.57
N GLU A 435 -38.92 -24.86 52.47
CA GLU A 435 -39.67 -24.50 51.27
C GLU A 435 -39.52 -23.01 50.93
N ASP A 436 -39.66 -22.12 51.91
CA ASP A 436 -39.42 -20.68 51.75
C ASP A 436 -37.96 -20.36 51.36
N ALA A 437 -36.99 -21.08 51.94
CA ALA A 437 -35.57 -20.93 51.60
C ALA A 437 -35.27 -21.40 50.17
N LEU A 438 -35.85 -22.52 49.73
CA LEU A 438 -35.78 -23.02 48.35
C LEU A 438 -36.42 -22.02 47.37
N GLY A 439 -37.56 -21.43 47.72
CA GLY A 439 -38.20 -20.37 46.94
C GLY A 439 -37.26 -19.19 46.67
N GLN A 440 -36.61 -18.67 47.72
CA GLN A 440 -35.63 -17.59 47.59
C GLN A 440 -34.42 -17.99 46.72
N ILE A 441 -33.89 -19.21 46.89
CA ILE A 441 -32.77 -19.72 46.08
C ILE A 441 -33.16 -19.83 44.59
N VAL A 442 -34.38 -20.26 44.30
CA VAL A 442 -34.92 -20.38 42.93
C VAL A 442 -35.14 -19.00 42.31
N ASP A 443 -35.61 -18.01 43.07
CA ASP A 443 -35.76 -16.64 42.58
C ASP A 443 -34.42 -15.99 42.26
N ILE A 444 -33.43 -16.16 43.14
CA ILE A 444 -32.04 -15.76 42.86
C ILE A 444 -31.50 -16.45 41.60
N ARG A 445 -31.80 -17.75 41.43
CA ARG A 445 -31.40 -18.50 40.22
C ARG A 445 -32.01 -17.91 38.96
N ARG A 446 -33.30 -17.58 38.98
CA ARG A 446 -34.00 -16.95 37.86
C ARG A 446 -33.35 -15.62 37.49
N GLU A 447 -32.99 -14.80 38.47
CA GLU A 447 -32.31 -13.52 38.23
C GLU A 447 -30.92 -13.73 37.61
N LEU A 448 -30.09 -14.63 38.16
CA LEU A 448 -28.76 -14.96 37.63
C LEU A 448 -28.84 -15.45 36.18
N LEU A 449 -29.81 -16.32 35.87
CA LEU A 449 -30.02 -16.81 34.49
C LEU A 449 -30.52 -15.73 33.55
N ASP A 450 -31.38 -14.81 33.99
CA ASP A 450 -31.83 -13.68 33.16
C ASP A 450 -30.67 -12.72 32.86
N GLN A 451 -29.85 -12.40 33.87
CA GLN A 451 -28.65 -11.59 33.67
C GLN A 451 -27.64 -12.28 32.75
N LEU A 452 -27.40 -13.59 32.94
CA LEU A 452 -26.49 -14.37 32.11
C LEU A 452 -26.97 -14.43 30.66
N ASN A 453 -28.26 -14.68 30.43
CA ASN A 453 -28.84 -14.69 29.08
C ASN A 453 -28.68 -13.32 28.37
N LYS A 454 -28.90 -12.22 29.10
CA LYS A 454 -28.65 -10.86 28.57
C LYS A 454 -27.18 -10.65 28.22
N GLN A 455 -26.24 -11.10 29.05
CA GLN A 455 -24.81 -11.00 28.76
C GLN A 455 -24.39 -11.86 27.56
N LEU A 456 -24.86 -13.11 27.47
CA LEU A 456 -24.60 -13.99 26.33
C LEU A 456 -25.18 -13.43 25.02
N GLY A 457 -26.39 -12.86 25.05
CA GLY A 457 -26.97 -12.17 23.89
C GLY A 457 -26.14 -10.98 23.41
N ASN A 458 -25.60 -10.19 24.34
CA ASN A 458 -24.68 -9.09 24.02
C ASN A 458 -23.36 -9.61 23.45
N GLN A 459 -22.77 -10.65 24.05
CA GLN A 459 -21.55 -11.28 23.53
C GLN A 459 -21.75 -11.83 22.12
N LEU A 460 -22.88 -12.50 21.87
CA LEU A 460 -23.20 -13.06 20.56
C LEU A 460 -23.24 -11.96 19.50
N THR A 461 -23.89 -10.83 19.79
CA THR A 461 -23.94 -9.68 18.90
C THR A 461 -22.55 -9.11 18.63
N LEU A 462 -21.72 -8.95 19.67
CA LEU A 462 -20.35 -8.45 19.55
C LEU A 462 -19.44 -9.39 18.75
N ALA A 463 -19.57 -10.70 18.96
CA ALA A 463 -18.83 -11.73 18.25
C ALA A 463 -19.21 -11.79 16.76
N ILE A 464 -20.50 -11.68 16.44
CA ILE A 464 -20.99 -11.59 15.05
C ILE A 464 -20.43 -10.33 14.38
N ASN A 465 -20.52 -9.16 15.02
CA ASN A 465 -19.97 -7.92 14.48
C ASN A 465 -18.45 -8.01 14.29
N LEU A 466 -17.74 -8.65 15.22
CA LEU A 466 -16.30 -8.86 15.11
C LEU A 466 -15.97 -9.75 13.90
N GLN A 467 -16.73 -10.84 13.70
CA GLN A 467 -16.58 -11.71 12.54
C GLN A 467 -16.80 -10.94 11.23
N ILE A 468 -17.87 -10.13 11.14
CA ILE A 468 -18.18 -9.33 9.96
C ILE A 468 -17.03 -8.34 9.68
N ASN A 469 -16.59 -7.59 10.68
CA ASN A 469 -15.50 -6.62 10.52
C ASN A 469 -14.19 -7.30 10.13
N GLN A 470 -13.88 -8.48 10.68
CA GLN A 470 -12.70 -9.27 10.29
C GLN A 470 -12.78 -9.76 8.84
N GLN A 471 -13.95 -10.25 8.40
CA GLN A 471 -14.16 -10.69 7.01
C GLN A 471 -14.05 -9.52 6.02
N GLN A 472 -14.61 -8.36 6.36
CA GLN A 472 -14.46 -7.15 5.55
C GLN A 472 -13.00 -6.67 5.51
N LEU A 473 -12.30 -6.69 6.64
CA LEU A 473 -10.88 -6.31 6.67
C LEU A 473 -10.04 -7.24 5.79
N LEU A 474 -10.33 -8.54 5.83
CA LEU A 474 -9.71 -9.54 4.97
C LEU A 474 -9.94 -9.24 3.48
N SER A 475 -11.19 -9.01 3.08
CA SER A 475 -11.52 -8.76 1.67
C SER A 475 -10.90 -7.46 1.16
N VAL A 476 -10.89 -6.39 1.98
CA VAL A 476 -10.25 -5.12 1.64
C VAL A 476 -8.73 -5.28 1.52
N ASN A 477 -8.10 -6.02 2.44
CA ASN A 477 -6.67 -6.27 2.39
C ASN A 477 -6.28 -7.11 1.16
N GLU A 478 -7.07 -8.13 0.81
CA GLU A 478 -6.86 -8.93 -0.40
C GLU A 478 -7.06 -8.07 -1.67
N SER A 479 -8.10 -7.25 -1.72
CA SER A 479 -8.34 -6.27 -2.80
C SER A 479 -7.17 -5.29 -2.97
N LEU A 480 -6.66 -4.76 -1.86
CA LEU A 480 -5.49 -3.87 -1.81
C LEU A 480 -4.24 -4.58 -2.34
N GLN A 481 -3.94 -5.79 -1.85
CA GLN A 481 -2.79 -6.57 -2.31
C GLN A 481 -2.87 -6.89 -3.79
N HIS A 482 -4.05 -7.28 -4.27
CA HIS A 482 -4.27 -7.58 -5.69
C HIS A 482 -4.10 -6.32 -6.55
N THR A 483 -4.72 -5.19 -6.15
CA THR A 483 -4.60 -3.91 -6.86
C THR A 483 -3.15 -3.42 -6.89
N LEU A 484 -2.46 -3.45 -5.75
CA LEU A 484 -1.05 -3.08 -5.65
C LEU A 484 -0.20 -3.96 -6.57
N THR A 485 -0.37 -5.28 -6.52
CA THR A 485 0.40 -6.22 -7.36
C THR A 485 0.19 -5.96 -8.85
N GLN A 486 -1.07 -5.76 -9.27
CA GLN A 486 -1.40 -5.45 -10.66
C GLN A 486 -0.77 -4.12 -11.11
N GLN A 487 -0.87 -3.07 -10.30
CA GLN A 487 -0.37 -1.75 -10.70
C GLN A 487 1.15 -1.67 -10.62
N ILE A 488 1.79 -2.24 -9.59
CA ILE A 488 3.25 -2.28 -9.45
C ILE A 488 3.91 -2.96 -10.66
N PHE A 489 3.27 -3.97 -11.26
CA PHE A 489 3.79 -4.65 -12.45
C PHE A 489 3.89 -3.73 -13.67
N TRP A 490 2.93 -2.82 -13.87
CA TRP A 490 2.83 -1.98 -15.07
C TRP A 490 3.45 -0.58 -14.91
N VAL A 491 3.69 -0.12 -13.68
CA VAL A 491 4.24 1.22 -13.43
C VAL A 491 5.76 1.20 -13.57
N SER A 492 6.31 2.20 -14.29
CA SER A 492 7.75 2.38 -14.40
C SER A 492 8.38 2.66 -13.03
N SER A 493 9.34 1.84 -12.64
CA SER A 493 10.09 2.02 -11.40
C SER A 493 11.15 3.11 -11.49
N ASN A 494 11.58 3.46 -12.72
CA ASN A 494 12.72 4.31 -12.98
C ASN A 494 12.49 5.22 -14.20
N LYS A 495 13.24 6.35 -14.25
CA LYS A 495 13.25 7.28 -15.38
C LYS A 495 13.62 6.56 -16.68
N PRO A 496 13.10 7.02 -17.84
CA PRO A 496 13.51 6.46 -19.13
C PRO A 496 15.02 6.57 -19.32
N MET A 497 15.62 5.53 -19.92
CA MET A 497 17.05 5.45 -20.22
C MET A 497 17.41 6.30 -21.45
N ASP A 498 17.25 7.61 -21.33
CA ASP A 498 17.53 8.56 -22.40
C ASP A 498 19.04 8.87 -22.51
N TRP A 499 19.43 9.61 -23.55
CA TRP A 499 20.82 10.08 -23.71
C TRP A 499 21.32 10.91 -22.52
N SER A 500 20.43 11.64 -21.85
CA SER A 500 20.73 12.37 -20.62
C SER A 500 21.08 11.45 -19.46
N TRP A 501 20.37 10.32 -19.32
CA TRP A 501 20.65 9.28 -18.31
C TRP A 501 22.03 8.67 -18.54
N LEU A 502 22.38 8.34 -19.78
CA LEU A 502 23.67 7.76 -20.12
C LEU A 502 24.85 8.71 -19.84
N LYS A 503 24.65 10.03 -20.03
CA LYS A 503 25.62 11.05 -19.62
C LYS A 503 25.76 11.16 -18.10
N ALA A 504 24.67 10.98 -17.36
CA ALA A 504 24.66 11.07 -15.89
C ALA A 504 25.15 9.79 -15.20
N LEU A 505 25.19 8.66 -15.90
CA LEU A 505 25.52 7.33 -15.37
C LEU A 505 26.84 7.29 -14.57
N PRO A 506 27.98 7.83 -15.04
CA PRO A 506 29.23 7.77 -14.27
C PRO A 506 29.12 8.49 -12.92
N GLY A 507 28.41 9.62 -12.89
CA GLY A 507 28.15 10.37 -11.66
C GLY A 507 27.19 9.65 -10.73
N ALA A 508 26.14 9.03 -11.28
CA ALA A 508 25.17 8.27 -10.52
C ALA A 508 25.80 7.03 -9.85
N ILE A 509 26.60 6.24 -10.59
CA ILE A 509 27.34 5.09 -10.03
C ILE A 509 28.27 5.53 -8.91
N LYS A 510 29.01 6.63 -9.09
CA LYS A 510 29.90 7.15 -8.04
C LYS A 510 29.12 7.52 -6.78
N THR A 511 27.95 8.15 -6.94
CA THR A 511 27.09 8.56 -5.84
C THR A 511 26.52 7.35 -5.11
N GLU A 512 26.01 6.37 -5.85
CA GLU A 512 25.47 5.13 -5.31
C GLU A 512 26.54 4.35 -4.53
N LEU A 513 27.74 4.21 -5.09
CA LEU A 513 28.86 3.53 -4.43
C LEU A 513 29.32 4.26 -3.16
N SER A 514 29.27 5.60 -3.13
CA SER A 514 29.59 6.37 -1.93
C SER A 514 28.53 6.27 -0.83
N ASN A 515 27.26 6.09 -1.21
CA ASN A 515 26.14 5.93 -0.28
C ASN A 515 26.02 4.48 0.21
N PHE A 516 26.69 3.53 -0.43
CA PHE A 516 26.72 2.12 -0.04
C PHE A 516 27.64 1.89 1.18
N GLN A 517 27.23 2.39 2.34
CA GLN A 517 27.93 2.20 3.60
C GLN A 517 27.58 0.84 4.22
N VAL A 518 28.26 -0.22 3.79
CA VAL A 518 28.16 -1.53 4.43
C VAL A 518 29.05 -1.54 5.68
N THR A 519 28.43 -1.37 6.85
CA THR A 519 29.10 -1.56 8.13
C THR A 519 29.16 -3.06 8.47
N LEU A 520 30.17 -3.76 7.95
CA LEU A 520 30.52 -5.12 8.38
C LEU A 520 31.49 -5.02 9.55
N SER A 521 30.94 -4.90 10.75
CA SER A 521 31.70 -4.98 12.00
C SER A 521 32.13 -6.43 12.23
N LEU A 522 33.44 -6.66 12.32
CA LEU A 522 33.99 -7.99 12.63
C LEU A 522 33.53 -8.49 14.01
N GLY A 523 33.30 -7.58 14.98
CA GLY A 523 32.76 -7.91 16.29
C GLY A 523 31.36 -8.53 16.21
N ASP A 524 30.46 -7.94 15.43
CA ASP A 524 29.08 -8.43 15.30
C ASP A 524 29.02 -9.71 14.47
N ALA A 525 29.94 -9.88 13.51
CA ALA A 525 30.11 -11.14 12.77
C ALA A 525 30.50 -12.29 13.71
N LEU A 526 31.47 -12.06 14.61
CA LEU A 526 31.91 -13.06 15.58
C LEU A 526 30.83 -13.36 16.63
N ALA A 527 30.15 -12.33 17.15
CA ALA A 527 29.04 -12.50 18.07
C ALA A 527 27.88 -13.29 17.41
N GLY A 528 27.56 -12.97 16.16
CA GLY A 528 26.57 -13.71 15.36
C GLY A 528 26.97 -15.17 15.10
N LEU A 529 28.27 -15.45 14.92
CA LEU A 529 28.78 -16.80 14.78
C LEU A 529 28.53 -17.61 16.05
N LEU A 530 28.88 -17.06 17.22
CA LEU A 530 28.65 -17.72 18.51
C LEU A 530 27.17 -18.01 18.75
N LYS A 531 26.27 -17.05 18.46
CA LYS A 531 24.81 -17.24 18.55
C LYS A 531 24.28 -18.32 17.59
N SER A 532 24.92 -18.52 16.44
CA SER A 532 24.46 -19.43 15.39
C SER A 532 25.03 -20.85 15.48
N LEU A 533 26.03 -21.10 16.34
CA LEU A 533 26.69 -22.41 16.49
C LEU A 533 25.72 -23.56 16.75
N VAL A 534 24.65 -23.34 17.52
CA VAL A 534 23.63 -24.37 17.85
C VAL A 534 23.01 -24.98 16.59
N PHE A 535 22.83 -24.18 15.53
CA PHE A 535 22.29 -24.66 14.25
C PHE A 535 23.38 -24.97 13.22
N LEU A 536 24.50 -24.24 13.25
CA LEU A 536 25.59 -24.42 12.29
C LEU A 536 26.34 -25.74 12.51
N ILE A 537 26.59 -26.14 13.76
CA ILE A 537 27.31 -27.39 14.07
C ILE A 537 26.55 -28.63 13.56
N PRO A 538 25.25 -28.86 13.89
CA PRO A 538 24.52 -30.02 13.37
C PRO A 538 24.49 -30.04 11.83
N MET A 539 24.30 -28.89 11.20
CA MET A 539 24.27 -28.74 9.76
C MET A 539 25.61 -29.12 9.10
N LEU A 540 26.72 -28.69 9.70
CA LEU A 540 28.07 -29.03 9.26
C LEU A 540 28.35 -30.51 9.47
N VAL A 541 27.96 -31.10 10.61
CA VAL A 541 28.08 -32.54 10.87
C VAL A 541 27.34 -33.35 9.81
N VAL A 542 26.09 -33.00 9.50
CA VAL A 542 25.31 -33.67 8.44
C VAL A 542 26.01 -33.53 7.08
N ALA A 543 26.50 -32.33 6.74
CA ALA A 543 27.22 -32.09 5.50
C ALA A 543 28.50 -32.95 5.39
N VAL A 544 29.29 -33.04 6.46
CA VAL A 544 30.52 -33.85 6.54
C VAL A 544 30.20 -35.34 6.48
N VAL A 545 29.20 -35.82 7.23
CA VAL A 545 28.77 -37.22 7.22
C VAL A 545 28.37 -37.65 5.81
N ILE A 546 27.52 -36.87 5.13
CA ILE A 546 27.10 -37.18 3.77
C ILE A 546 28.30 -37.15 2.82
N ARG A 547 29.19 -36.14 2.94
CA ARG A 547 30.37 -36.01 2.08
C ARG A 547 31.34 -37.18 2.25
N SER A 548 31.51 -37.69 3.48
CA SER A 548 32.31 -38.88 3.76
C SER A 548 31.78 -40.13 3.05
N ARG A 549 30.46 -40.20 2.81
CA ARG A 549 29.78 -41.32 2.16
C ARG A 549 29.67 -41.18 0.64
N TYR A 550 30.24 -40.15 0.03
CA TYR A 550 30.15 -39.93 -1.42
C TYR A 550 30.67 -41.12 -2.25
N HIS A 551 31.75 -41.77 -1.81
CA HIS A 551 32.27 -42.94 -2.52
C HIS A 551 31.24 -44.07 -2.56
N MET A 552 30.64 -44.40 -1.41
CA MET A 552 29.57 -45.40 -1.29
C MET A 552 28.34 -45.04 -2.15
N ILE A 553 27.95 -43.76 -2.16
CA ILE A 553 26.80 -43.31 -2.96
C ILE A 553 27.11 -43.44 -4.46
N ASN A 554 28.33 -43.11 -4.89
CA ASN A 554 28.74 -43.27 -6.29
C ASN A 554 28.73 -44.74 -6.71
N THR A 555 29.32 -45.63 -5.91
CA THR A 555 29.33 -47.06 -6.22
C THR A 555 27.92 -47.64 -6.32
N TYR A 556 27.00 -47.19 -5.46
CA TYR A 556 25.61 -47.64 -5.52
C TYR A 556 24.85 -47.05 -6.72
N LEU A 557 25.11 -45.78 -7.07
CA LEU A 557 24.58 -45.18 -8.29
C LEU A 557 25.05 -45.91 -9.56
N ASP A 558 26.32 -46.34 -9.59
CA ASP A 558 26.88 -47.11 -10.72
C ASP A 558 26.23 -48.50 -10.82
N GLN A 559 25.94 -49.16 -9.69
CA GLN A 559 25.18 -50.42 -9.65
C GLN A 559 23.75 -50.25 -10.18
N LEU A 560 23.03 -49.24 -9.68
CA LEU A 560 21.70 -48.87 -10.14
C LEU A 560 21.68 -48.64 -11.66
N ALA A 561 22.70 -47.95 -12.19
CA ALA A 561 22.80 -47.69 -13.63
C ALA A 561 23.14 -48.94 -14.45
N ALA A 562 23.88 -49.91 -13.89
CA ALA A 562 24.25 -51.16 -14.55
C ALA A 562 23.10 -52.19 -14.62
N ASP A 563 22.19 -52.16 -13.65
CA ASP A 563 21.03 -53.06 -13.59
C ASP A 563 19.90 -52.68 -14.57
N ILE A 564 19.94 -51.48 -15.13
CA ILE A 564 18.93 -50.99 -16.09
C ILE A 564 19.11 -51.68 -17.44
N GLY A 565 18.00 -52.17 -18.00
CA GLY A 565 18.01 -52.96 -19.23
C GLY A 565 18.31 -54.45 -19.01
N GLN A 566 18.50 -54.90 -17.77
CA GLN A 566 18.61 -56.32 -17.42
C GLN A 566 17.25 -56.89 -16.98
N LEU A 567 16.68 -57.78 -17.79
CA LEU A 567 15.33 -58.38 -17.59
C LEU A 567 15.04 -58.94 -16.18
N LYS A 568 16.04 -59.38 -15.43
CA LYS A 568 15.86 -60.00 -14.09
C LYS A 568 16.14 -59.06 -12.90
N ARG A 569 16.81 -57.93 -13.12
CA ARG A 569 17.31 -57.04 -12.05
C ARG A 569 16.77 -55.61 -12.15
N ASP A 570 16.16 -55.28 -13.28
CA ASP A 570 15.56 -53.97 -13.50
C ASP A 570 14.24 -53.80 -12.73
N SER A 571 14.01 -52.59 -12.21
CA SER A 571 12.83 -52.21 -11.45
C SER A 571 12.55 -50.72 -11.64
N GLN A 572 11.27 -50.35 -11.70
CA GLN A 572 10.84 -48.94 -11.83
C GLN A 572 11.33 -48.04 -10.66
N MET A 573 11.70 -48.63 -9.52
CA MET A 573 12.22 -47.88 -8.36
C MET A 573 13.69 -47.45 -8.49
N HIS A 574 14.43 -47.94 -9.48
CA HIS A 574 15.84 -47.60 -9.65
C HIS A 574 16.05 -46.13 -10.02
N THR A 575 15.22 -45.58 -10.90
CA THR A 575 15.30 -44.16 -11.31
C THR A 575 14.95 -43.20 -10.16
N PRO A 576 13.82 -43.36 -9.42
CA PRO A 576 13.54 -42.55 -8.24
C PRO A 576 14.63 -42.65 -7.16
N LYS A 577 15.18 -43.84 -6.90
CA LYS A 577 16.29 -44.02 -5.95
C LYS A 577 17.55 -43.28 -6.40
N ALA A 578 17.92 -43.37 -7.68
CA ALA A 578 19.08 -42.66 -8.22
C ALA A 578 18.93 -41.13 -8.09
N ILE A 579 17.73 -40.60 -8.36
CA ILE A 579 17.43 -39.18 -8.16
C ILE A 579 17.58 -38.80 -6.68
N LEU A 580 16.99 -39.57 -5.76
CA LEU A 580 17.07 -39.31 -4.31
C LEU A 580 18.52 -39.31 -3.81
N LEU A 581 19.34 -40.25 -4.24
CA LEU A 581 20.78 -40.32 -3.91
C LEU A 581 21.56 -39.15 -4.50
N THR A 582 21.18 -38.68 -5.68
CA THR A 582 21.78 -37.50 -6.30
C THR A 582 21.41 -36.24 -5.51
N VAL A 583 20.15 -36.10 -5.06
CA VAL A 583 19.72 -35.03 -4.16
C VAL A 583 20.50 -35.08 -2.84
N LEU A 584 20.67 -36.27 -2.27
CA LEU A 584 21.46 -36.45 -1.04
C LEU A 584 22.90 -35.97 -1.22
N LYS A 585 23.53 -36.20 -2.37
CA LYS A 585 24.88 -35.69 -2.68
C LYS A 585 24.96 -34.17 -2.76
N ILE A 586 23.87 -33.48 -3.09
CA ILE A 586 23.84 -32.02 -3.27
C ILE A 586 23.60 -31.31 -1.95
N LEU A 587 22.88 -31.96 -1.03
CA LEU A 587 22.49 -31.44 0.28
C LEU A 587 23.64 -30.77 1.05
N PRO A 588 24.87 -31.31 1.12
CA PRO A 588 25.98 -30.67 1.85
C PRO A 588 26.25 -29.23 1.43
N ASN A 589 26.22 -28.93 0.13
CA ASN A 589 26.48 -27.57 -0.36
C ASN A 589 25.31 -26.64 -0.06
N VAL A 590 24.07 -27.12 -0.24
CA VAL A 590 22.84 -26.38 0.09
C VAL A 590 22.83 -26.05 1.58
N LEU A 591 23.23 -27.01 2.42
CA LEU A 591 23.32 -26.82 3.86
C LEU A 591 24.38 -25.76 4.22
N LEU A 592 25.57 -25.79 3.61
CA LEU A 592 26.59 -24.77 3.85
C LEU A 592 26.11 -23.36 3.46
N ILE A 593 25.45 -23.22 2.30
CA ILE A 593 24.89 -21.93 1.85
C ILE A 593 23.85 -21.41 2.84
N LEU A 594 22.93 -22.27 3.31
CA LEU A 594 21.95 -21.91 4.33
C LEU A 594 22.59 -21.59 5.69
N GLY A 595 23.65 -22.32 6.07
CA GLY A 595 24.38 -22.09 7.31
C GLY A 595 25.05 -20.72 7.34
N ILE A 596 25.69 -20.33 6.23
CA ILE A 596 26.24 -18.98 6.06
C ILE A 596 25.12 -17.93 6.14
N GLY A 597 23.98 -18.18 5.47
CA GLY A 597 22.81 -17.30 5.58
C GLY A 597 22.31 -17.13 7.01
N TYR A 598 22.20 -18.22 7.76
CA TYR A 598 21.73 -18.20 9.15
C TYR A 598 22.72 -17.47 10.07
N TRP A 599 24.02 -17.63 9.81
CA TRP A 599 25.06 -16.85 10.47
C TRP A 599 24.90 -15.35 10.19
N CYS A 600 24.65 -14.94 8.95
CA CYS A 600 24.36 -13.55 8.61
C CYS A 600 23.09 -13.01 9.29
N LEU A 601 22.05 -13.84 9.47
CA LEU A 601 20.82 -13.46 10.17
C LEU A 601 21.05 -13.16 11.65
N ARG A 602 21.92 -13.95 12.30
CA ARG A 602 22.25 -13.80 13.72
C ARG A 602 23.32 -12.74 14.00
N SER A 603 24.03 -12.32 12.96
CA SER A 603 24.93 -11.19 13.02
C SER A 603 24.10 -9.90 12.94
N ASP A 604 24.34 -8.96 13.84
CA ASP A 604 23.56 -7.71 13.95
C ASP A 604 23.92 -6.70 12.83
N PHE A 605 24.04 -7.16 11.58
CA PHE A 605 24.29 -6.35 10.40
C PHE A 605 23.03 -5.61 9.95
N ASN A 606 23.18 -4.41 9.39
CA ASN A 606 22.08 -3.66 8.75
C ASN A 606 21.38 -4.47 7.63
N LEU A 607 22.13 -5.35 6.96
CA LEU A 607 21.65 -6.17 5.84
C LEU A 607 21.37 -7.63 6.22
N SER A 608 21.33 -7.99 7.51
CA SER A 608 21.18 -9.38 7.99
C SER A 608 19.96 -10.08 7.39
N GLY A 609 18.79 -9.43 7.40
CA GLY A 609 17.56 -9.96 6.82
C GLY A 609 17.59 -10.11 5.29
N LEU A 610 18.28 -9.20 4.59
CA LEU A 610 18.48 -9.28 3.14
C LEU A 610 19.40 -10.46 2.79
N LEU A 611 20.55 -10.57 3.46
CA LEU A 611 21.50 -11.65 3.26
C LEU A 611 20.86 -13.01 3.53
N TRP A 612 20.08 -13.16 4.61
CA TRP A 612 19.34 -14.39 4.89
C TRP A 612 18.43 -14.80 3.72
N SER A 613 17.62 -13.86 3.23
CA SER A 613 16.70 -14.11 2.12
C SER A 613 17.46 -14.45 0.83
N PHE A 614 18.60 -13.79 0.60
CA PHE A 614 19.49 -14.10 -0.52
C PHE A 614 20.06 -15.50 -0.44
N PHE A 615 20.63 -15.90 0.70
CA PHE A 615 21.19 -17.23 0.90
C PHE A 615 20.12 -18.33 0.83
N GLN A 616 18.88 -18.08 1.27
CA GLN A 616 17.76 -19.01 1.07
C GLN A 616 17.46 -19.23 -0.42
N ARG A 617 17.33 -18.16 -1.21
CA ARG A 617 17.09 -18.26 -2.65
C ARG A 617 18.28 -18.86 -3.39
N LEU A 618 19.49 -18.52 -2.99
CA LEU A 618 20.73 -19.09 -3.52
C LEU A 618 20.83 -20.59 -3.22
N ALA A 619 20.42 -21.03 -2.02
CA ALA A 619 20.40 -22.44 -1.66
C ALA A 619 19.40 -23.25 -2.49
N LEU A 620 18.19 -22.69 -2.72
CA LEU A 620 17.19 -23.30 -3.61
C LEU A 620 17.69 -23.34 -5.06
N PHE A 621 18.26 -22.25 -5.55
CA PHE A 621 18.88 -22.17 -6.86
C PHE A 621 19.98 -23.23 -7.02
N TRP A 622 20.89 -23.32 -6.04
CA TRP A 622 21.97 -24.30 -6.04
C TRP A 622 21.42 -25.72 -6.06
N LEU A 623 20.39 -26.02 -5.26
CA LEU A 623 19.74 -27.34 -5.23
C LEU A 623 19.24 -27.74 -6.62
N VAL A 624 18.49 -26.86 -7.29
CA VAL A 624 17.89 -27.15 -8.60
C VAL A 624 18.93 -27.23 -9.72
N PHE A 625 19.86 -26.27 -9.78
CA PHE A 625 20.87 -26.21 -10.84
C PHE A 625 21.91 -27.32 -10.70
N GLU A 626 22.40 -27.59 -9.50
CA GLU A 626 23.36 -28.66 -9.25
C GLU A 626 22.72 -30.05 -9.48
N LEU A 627 21.43 -30.23 -9.16
CA LEU A 627 20.71 -31.46 -9.46
C LEU A 627 20.66 -31.70 -10.96
N THR A 628 20.22 -30.70 -11.71
CA THR A 628 20.12 -30.81 -13.16
C THR A 628 21.50 -31.02 -13.79
N TYR A 629 22.51 -30.28 -13.32
CA TYR A 629 23.90 -30.42 -13.77
C TYR A 629 24.48 -31.82 -13.53
N ARG A 630 24.20 -32.42 -12.36
CA ARG A 630 24.66 -33.78 -12.02
C ARG A 630 23.89 -34.86 -12.75
N MET A 631 22.58 -34.68 -12.98
CA MET A 631 21.79 -35.63 -13.79
C MET A 631 22.33 -35.74 -15.22
N LEU A 632 22.82 -34.62 -15.78
CA LEU A 632 23.42 -34.51 -17.12
C LEU A 632 24.92 -34.85 -17.16
N SER A 633 25.50 -35.36 -16.08
CA SER A 633 26.89 -35.82 -16.09
C SER A 633 27.08 -37.04 -17.03
N PRO A 634 28.29 -37.24 -17.60
CA PRO A 634 28.55 -38.42 -18.43
C PRO A 634 28.37 -39.68 -17.59
N GLY A 635 27.62 -40.64 -18.11
CA GLY A 635 27.19 -41.82 -17.35
C GLY A 635 26.15 -41.54 -16.26
N GLY A 636 25.61 -40.32 -16.19
CA GLY A 636 24.60 -39.92 -15.22
C GLY A 636 23.22 -40.48 -15.54
N ILE A 637 22.25 -40.11 -14.70
CA ILE A 637 20.87 -40.59 -14.78
C ILE A 637 20.25 -40.32 -16.16
N THR A 638 20.49 -39.14 -16.73
CA THR A 638 19.90 -38.74 -18.02
C THR A 638 20.41 -39.56 -19.20
N GLU A 639 21.68 -39.97 -19.17
CA GLU A 639 22.27 -40.80 -20.23
C GLU A 639 21.87 -42.27 -20.05
N ARG A 640 21.96 -42.82 -18.83
CA ARG A 640 21.78 -44.26 -18.57
C ARG A 640 20.33 -44.68 -18.38
N HIS A 641 19.53 -43.90 -17.66
CA HIS A 641 18.13 -44.24 -17.36
C HIS A 641 17.17 -43.74 -18.44
N PHE A 642 17.45 -42.57 -19.03
CA PHE A 642 16.59 -41.94 -20.04
C PHE A 642 17.12 -42.08 -21.48
N MET A 643 18.29 -42.72 -21.67
CA MET A 643 18.88 -43.00 -22.98
C MET A 643 19.07 -41.75 -23.86
N ILE A 644 19.32 -40.59 -23.24
CA ILE A 644 19.62 -39.36 -23.98
C ILE A 644 21.07 -39.40 -24.46
N SER A 645 21.30 -39.06 -25.73
CA SER A 645 22.64 -39.03 -26.34
C SER A 645 23.63 -38.19 -25.53
N THR A 646 24.86 -38.70 -25.40
CA THR A 646 26.00 -38.06 -24.69
C THR A 646 26.24 -36.61 -25.13
N ASP A 647 26.22 -36.36 -26.44
CA ASP A 647 26.45 -35.02 -27.02
C ASP A 647 25.41 -34.01 -26.55
N ARG A 648 24.14 -34.44 -26.48
CA ARG A 648 23.02 -33.61 -26.01
C ARG A 648 23.11 -33.34 -24.52
N CYS A 649 23.48 -34.35 -23.71
CA CYS A 649 23.75 -34.17 -22.29
C CYS A 649 24.89 -33.16 -22.05
N ALA A 650 26.01 -33.30 -22.76
CA ALA A 650 27.14 -32.37 -22.68
C ALA A 650 26.79 -30.95 -23.15
N HIS A 651 25.91 -30.84 -24.15
CA HIS A 651 25.38 -29.55 -24.61
C HIS A 651 24.54 -28.86 -23.51
N TYR A 652 23.52 -29.53 -22.97
CA TYR A 652 22.65 -28.96 -21.93
C TYR A 652 23.39 -28.71 -20.62
N ARG A 653 24.36 -29.55 -20.25
CA ARG A 653 25.19 -29.34 -19.08
C ARG A 653 25.98 -28.02 -19.16
N ARG A 654 26.52 -27.68 -20.34
CA ARG A 654 27.18 -26.38 -20.57
C ARG A 654 26.19 -25.22 -20.54
N GLN A 655 24.99 -25.40 -21.09
CA GLN A 655 23.94 -24.38 -21.05
C GLN A 655 23.48 -24.08 -19.61
N ILE A 656 23.30 -25.09 -18.76
CA ILE A 656 22.90 -24.91 -17.35
C ILE A 656 23.91 -24.04 -16.60
N VAL A 657 25.21 -24.25 -16.82
CA VAL A 657 26.25 -23.41 -16.18
C VAL A 657 26.14 -21.96 -16.66
N ARG A 658 25.94 -21.74 -17.96
CA ARG A 658 25.79 -20.39 -18.54
C ARG A 658 24.51 -19.69 -18.05
N LEU A 659 23.39 -20.40 -18.05
CA LEU A 659 22.10 -19.92 -17.53
C LEU A 659 22.19 -19.63 -16.04
N GLY A 660 22.82 -20.53 -15.28
CA GLY A 660 23.02 -20.35 -13.84
C GLY A 660 23.88 -19.13 -13.53
N ALA A 661 24.95 -18.91 -14.29
CA ALA A 661 25.79 -17.72 -14.14
C ALA A 661 25.03 -16.41 -14.46
N ALA A 662 24.14 -16.42 -15.47
CA ALA A 662 23.32 -15.27 -15.81
C ALA A 662 22.20 -14.99 -14.78
N LEU A 663 21.68 -16.02 -14.10
CA LEU A 663 20.64 -15.89 -13.07
C LEU A 663 21.17 -15.42 -11.72
N LEU A 664 22.44 -15.68 -11.39
CA LEU A 664 23.05 -15.33 -10.10
C LEU A 664 22.86 -13.84 -9.73
N PRO A 665 23.17 -12.87 -10.63
CA PRO A 665 22.89 -11.47 -10.36
C PRO A 665 21.39 -11.19 -10.21
N VAL A 666 20.54 -11.79 -11.04
CA VAL A 666 19.07 -11.59 -10.95
C VAL A 666 18.53 -12.02 -9.58
N ILE A 667 19.06 -13.09 -8.98
CA ILE A 667 18.65 -13.55 -7.65
C ILE A 667 18.93 -12.47 -6.59
N PHE A 668 20.12 -11.87 -6.61
CA PHE A 668 20.46 -10.81 -5.64
C PHE A 668 19.54 -9.60 -5.79
N TRP A 669 19.38 -9.08 -7.01
CA TRP A 669 18.56 -7.90 -7.26
C TRP A 669 17.06 -8.15 -7.07
N SER A 670 16.60 -9.38 -7.30
CA SER A 670 15.23 -9.79 -6.98
C SER A 670 14.96 -9.78 -5.46
N VAL A 671 15.93 -10.22 -4.65
CA VAL A 671 15.83 -10.16 -3.18
C VAL A 671 15.90 -8.73 -2.68
N LEU A 672 16.77 -7.91 -3.28
CA LEU A 672 16.86 -6.48 -2.98
C LEU A 672 15.52 -5.78 -3.27
N GLY A 673 14.88 -6.09 -4.41
CA GLY A 673 13.55 -5.58 -4.77
C GLY A 673 12.43 -5.99 -3.82
N GLU A 674 12.44 -7.24 -3.33
CA GLU A 674 11.44 -7.73 -2.38
C GLU A 674 11.62 -7.11 -0.98
N ARG A 675 12.84 -7.08 -0.46
CA ARG A 675 13.13 -6.67 0.92
C ARG A 675 13.31 -5.16 1.08
N SER A 676 13.66 -4.47 0.01
CA SER A 676 13.93 -3.03 0.04
C SER A 676 13.50 -2.36 -1.28
N PRO A 677 12.19 -2.41 -1.61
CA PRO A 677 11.68 -1.91 -2.89
C PRO A 677 11.97 -0.42 -3.09
N LEU A 678 11.99 0.38 -2.02
CA LEU A 678 12.34 1.81 -2.08
C LEU A 678 13.79 2.06 -2.50
N ARG A 679 14.73 1.12 -2.26
CA ARG A 679 16.11 1.24 -2.75
C ARG A 679 16.21 1.04 -4.26
N LEU A 680 15.28 0.31 -4.87
CA LEU A 680 15.27 0.02 -6.30
C LEU A 680 14.96 1.25 -7.18
N VAL A 681 14.33 2.27 -6.61
CA VAL A 681 13.91 3.49 -7.33
C VAL A 681 15.09 4.41 -7.66
N ASP A 682 16.18 4.32 -6.90
CA ASP A 682 17.39 5.12 -7.11
C ASP A 682 18.61 4.26 -7.51
N ASP A 683 18.41 2.95 -7.72
CA ASP A 683 19.46 1.97 -8.04
C ASP A 683 19.79 1.98 -9.54
N VAL A 684 20.96 2.52 -9.90
CA VAL A 684 21.45 2.59 -11.29
C VAL A 684 22.27 1.36 -11.63
N ILE A 685 23.04 0.82 -10.68
CA ILE A 685 23.85 -0.39 -10.86
C ILE A 685 22.94 -1.58 -11.19
N GLY A 686 21.85 -1.74 -10.46
CA GLY A 686 20.86 -2.78 -10.64
C GLY A 686 20.16 -2.75 -11.96
N GLN A 687 19.84 -1.56 -12.48
CA GLN A 687 19.28 -1.43 -13.83
C GLN A 687 20.22 -2.02 -14.88
N ILE A 688 21.52 -1.68 -14.81
CA ILE A 688 22.53 -2.19 -15.74
C ILE A 688 22.69 -3.70 -15.58
N VAL A 689 22.80 -4.19 -14.34
CA VAL A 689 22.96 -5.62 -14.03
C VAL A 689 21.76 -6.43 -14.54
N ILE A 690 20.53 -5.96 -14.31
CA ILE A 690 19.32 -6.64 -14.76
C ILE A 690 19.24 -6.64 -16.29
N VAL A 691 19.51 -5.52 -16.96
CA VAL A 691 19.49 -5.45 -18.44
C VAL A 691 20.52 -6.42 -19.04
N ILE A 692 21.75 -6.42 -18.51
CA ILE A 692 22.80 -7.35 -18.96
C ILE A 692 22.39 -8.79 -18.68
N ALA A 693 21.86 -9.09 -17.50
CA ALA A 693 21.43 -10.43 -17.14
C ALA A 693 20.28 -10.92 -18.03
N LEU A 694 19.28 -10.08 -18.32
CA LEU A 694 18.19 -10.41 -19.23
C LEU A 694 18.69 -10.62 -20.66
N ALA A 695 19.64 -9.80 -21.14
CA ALA A 695 20.26 -9.99 -22.44
C ALA A 695 21.05 -11.30 -22.52
N LEU A 696 21.81 -11.64 -21.48
CA LEU A 696 22.52 -12.93 -21.36
C LEU A 696 21.54 -14.10 -21.30
N LEU A 697 20.44 -13.98 -20.56
CA LEU A 697 19.39 -15.00 -20.51
C LEU A 697 18.75 -15.19 -21.88
N ALA A 698 18.40 -14.11 -22.58
CA ALA A 698 17.89 -14.19 -23.94
C ALA A 698 18.88 -14.91 -24.87
N LEU A 699 20.17 -14.56 -24.78
CA LEU A 699 21.24 -15.18 -25.58
C LEU A 699 21.42 -16.67 -25.26
N PHE A 700 21.34 -17.07 -23.99
CA PHE A 700 21.55 -18.46 -23.57
C PHE A 700 20.30 -19.34 -23.72
N ILE A 701 19.10 -18.77 -23.62
CA ILE A 701 17.84 -19.48 -23.83
C ILE A 701 17.54 -19.64 -25.33
N PHE A 702 17.95 -18.69 -26.17
CA PHE A 702 17.66 -18.72 -27.61
C PHE A 702 18.08 -20.03 -28.31
N PRO A 703 19.30 -20.59 -28.10
CA PRO A 703 19.67 -21.89 -28.63
C PRO A 703 18.73 -23.01 -28.17
N PHE A 704 18.35 -23.03 -26.89
CA PHE A 704 17.42 -24.02 -26.35
C PHE A 704 16.05 -23.96 -27.03
N CYS A 705 15.49 -22.74 -27.17
CA CYS A 705 14.22 -22.53 -27.87
C CYS A 705 14.31 -22.93 -29.35
N ARG A 706 15.41 -22.57 -30.02
CA ARG A 706 15.65 -22.89 -31.43
C ARG A 706 15.76 -24.40 -31.64
N ASP A 707 16.48 -25.10 -30.77
CA ASP A 707 16.69 -26.54 -30.89
C ASP A 707 15.37 -27.29 -30.56
N SER A 708 14.63 -26.84 -29.54
CA SER A 708 13.28 -27.36 -29.23
C SER A 708 12.29 -27.16 -30.39
N TRP A 709 12.40 -26.04 -31.11
CA TRP A 709 11.58 -25.74 -32.29
C TRP A 709 11.95 -26.62 -33.50
N ARG A 710 13.23 -27.01 -33.63
CA ARG A 710 13.72 -27.86 -34.73
C ARG A 710 13.41 -29.34 -34.52
N GLU A 711 13.22 -29.78 -33.29
CA GLU A 711 12.75 -31.14 -32.98
C GLU A 711 11.27 -31.30 -33.38
N LYS A 712 11.04 -31.68 -34.65
CA LYS A 712 9.72 -31.91 -35.25
C LYS A 712 8.83 -32.92 -34.48
N ASP A 713 9.40 -33.74 -33.61
CA ASP A 713 8.69 -34.81 -32.88
C ASP A 713 8.51 -34.57 -31.36
N SER A 714 8.87 -33.41 -30.81
CA SER A 714 8.73 -33.19 -29.37
C SER A 714 7.28 -32.84 -28.96
N HIS A 715 6.64 -33.73 -28.20
CA HIS A 715 5.30 -33.57 -27.61
C HIS A 715 5.15 -32.28 -26.76
N ALA A 716 6.26 -31.71 -26.26
CA ALA A 716 6.28 -30.54 -25.39
C ALA A 716 5.80 -29.26 -26.09
N VAL A 717 6.21 -29.01 -27.34
CA VAL A 717 5.76 -27.84 -28.11
C VAL A 717 4.26 -27.94 -28.45
N ARG A 718 3.79 -29.16 -28.77
CA ARG A 718 2.36 -29.45 -28.98
C ARG A 718 1.52 -29.30 -27.71
N LEU A 719 2.07 -29.60 -26.53
CA LEU A 719 1.42 -29.41 -25.23
C LEU A 719 1.28 -27.94 -24.86
N CYS A 720 2.32 -27.12 -25.08
CA CYS A 720 2.24 -25.68 -24.93
C CYS A 720 1.26 -25.06 -25.93
N GLN A 721 1.26 -25.48 -27.20
CA GLN A 721 0.29 -25.01 -28.20
C GLN A 721 -1.15 -25.40 -27.85
N ARG A 722 -1.40 -26.61 -27.34
CA ARG A 722 -2.75 -27.01 -26.91
C ARG A 722 -3.21 -26.24 -25.68
N ARG A 723 -2.33 -25.98 -24.72
CA ARG A 723 -2.66 -25.23 -23.50
C ARG A 723 -2.96 -23.76 -23.78
N MET A 724 -2.18 -23.15 -24.67
CA MET A 724 -2.39 -21.78 -25.14
C MET A 724 -3.67 -21.61 -25.97
N LYS A 725 -4.17 -22.70 -26.57
CA LYS A 725 -5.48 -22.75 -27.26
C LYS A 725 -6.66 -23.04 -26.33
N SER A 726 -6.41 -23.51 -25.11
CA SER A 726 -7.45 -23.87 -24.13
C SER A 726 -7.60 -22.87 -22.98
N ASP A 727 -6.73 -21.87 -22.89
CA ASP A 727 -6.84 -20.79 -21.90
C ASP A 727 -7.66 -19.60 -22.47
N PRO A 728 -8.83 -19.25 -21.90
CA PRO A 728 -9.60 -18.07 -22.28
C PRO A 728 -8.97 -16.73 -21.80
N LEU A 729 -7.77 -16.78 -21.22
CA LEU A 729 -7.08 -15.61 -20.64
C LEU A 729 -6.18 -14.86 -21.65
N ILE A 730 -6.09 -15.31 -22.90
CA ILE A 730 -5.26 -14.67 -23.95
C ILE A 730 -6.06 -14.50 -25.26
N SER A 731 -7.32 -14.08 -25.16
CA SER A 731 -7.97 -13.37 -26.27
C SER A 731 -7.81 -11.87 -26.05
N PRO A 732 -7.23 -11.10 -27.00
CA PRO A 732 -7.29 -9.65 -26.92
C PRO A 732 -8.78 -9.23 -26.92
N PRO A 733 -9.18 -8.21 -26.15
CA PRO A 733 -10.54 -7.70 -26.27
C PRO A 733 -10.69 -7.18 -27.69
N THR A 734 -11.51 -7.85 -28.48
CA THR A 734 -12.06 -7.28 -29.71
C THR A 734 -12.81 -6.03 -29.29
N ALA A 735 -12.20 -4.87 -29.54
CA ALA A 735 -12.89 -3.60 -29.54
C ALA A 735 -14.07 -3.73 -30.52
N GLN A 736 -15.27 -3.71 -29.97
CA GLN A 736 -16.46 -3.29 -30.70
C GLN A 736 -16.97 -2.03 -30.01
N TYR A 737 -17.17 -1.03 -30.86
CA TYR A 737 -17.58 0.34 -30.61
C TYR A 737 -18.77 0.50 -29.69
#